data_AF-A0A1X7UGC4-F1
#
_entry.id   AF-A0A1X7UGC4-F1
#
_cell.length_a   1.000
_cell.length_b   1.000
_cell.length_c   1.000
_cell.angle_alpha   90.00
_cell.angle_beta   90.00
_cell.angle_gamma   90.00
#
_symmetry.space_group_name_H-M   'P 1'
#
loop_
_entity.id
_entity.type
_entity.pdbx_description
1 polymer ?
#
loop_
_entity_poly.entity_id
_entity_poly.type
_entity_poly.pdbx_seq_one_letter_code
_entity_poly.pdbx_strand_id
1 'polypeptide(L)'
;MTARPTSAPKVLQPVGGDESTAAASVSCCMRQELSLSRLHQSLQQLQESLVDKDYSIQSLNDEVSRLSVFEKESERKDKIISTLREEIAKLHKSNMEKCIKLNPVMEELKSIKILIQERDGEIDALQTTVSELNDKLSRSRQQAAALQTQLSHKNSLLATQSDELRTLKREKRQCDDHISSANEFSKEKQSTITSLNDKVKRLKTANQDLTQRVESTQLKYSQSIETEKLLRDEIQQLKGKSSQIKLQLSNTQDQLQTTKTTNNRINNELDKTKEQLEQLCHQLRGLVCLESSSKLSLSPDVIVSNVDSIIKEQVQLKKNHEQLEERHQEACERLASLQNDVKSVSRCLSNIQPLSPLPSVVSTIQSSVNDIHVSDEGVSLIVQCLTNLCSNVQSLQTNIEHINNALKTGMKSLLPDKPISDKSIDALIDCLLEVTRTNLSKNEAQQLQIVVLTEEKDAAIKEREARVRDECNIELRDRLGTLREEERIKREKEKDELVTKAREELKETNDQRLSEIKSLRQELKTKEKELETKCEEIKELKINFNDLTIANTNLINELGKLKASLHHEEKEHSDTLILIKTQNETREMDISRTLQEYKIQCQEHASTIVSLEGKLIGALEEGTRWKEREMNTQEKLKSLQNELELLQSSSESSQSKTNNILQVLRRQLVHANESSDKERERAREVELKMEEMKEKQKEEIDKLTSSHKDQISDLRSQLAQRESTLAELCQSATNKTPPTEPHPKKSPEKLTVEEDHTHLSKEEEEDTPPDVLVAVGHRCLGDNHQKVIDSQKHALHEMRRRIDELMRTHPPVPSHQAALKELAKLRQELIEMKTNEIMRKEEENRKGVESVAMEIGHVPSRTLSQYELELEEALQDSEDAYNNLLMFLSEKLHIPNMPDFKPLGGVNKVARQHILKERNEFIEGSLNEALTVVRARHKPVPVTSQTGQTSSERPKSASVPQPVPVPDLSPYGVYNNEVLERLDQEKRLQEAMAKRKEYKSSKQRHRRRSHSCMLTSEEVQHRMDQVRRLYSQKLDKKSAEIDHLKQELKSSQQENESFASKMKILRGK
;
A
#
# COMPACT_ATOMS: atom_id res chain seq x y z
N MET A 1 5.21 -22.82 -88.87
CA MET A 1 4.76 -23.84 -89.85
C MET A 1 4.55 -23.17 -91.19
N THR A 2 4.59 -23.91 -92.30
CA THR A 2 4.62 -23.37 -93.67
C THR A 2 3.23 -23.27 -94.31
N ALA A 3 2.96 -22.16 -95.00
CA ALA A 3 1.83 -22.03 -95.93
C ALA A 3 2.24 -21.13 -97.11
N ARG A 4 1.81 -21.48 -98.32
CA ARG A 4 2.11 -20.76 -99.58
C ARG A 4 0.89 -20.88 -100.51
N PRO A 5 0.32 -19.79 -101.03
CA PRO A 5 -0.58 -19.83 -102.17
C PRO A 5 0.11 -19.33 -103.45
N THR A 6 -0.55 -19.57 -104.59
CA THR A 6 -0.13 -19.21 -105.94
C THR A 6 -1.09 -18.21 -106.58
N SER A 7 -0.62 -17.45 -107.57
CA SER A 7 -1.43 -17.02 -108.73
C SER A 7 -0.57 -16.32 -109.79
N ALA A 8 -1.04 -16.36 -111.02
CA ALA A 8 -0.62 -15.53 -112.15
C ALA A 8 -1.89 -14.94 -112.79
N PRO A 9 -1.76 -13.99 -113.73
CA PRO A 9 -2.61 -14.07 -114.91
C PRO A 9 -1.84 -13.86 -116.24
N LYS A 10 -2.60 -13.68 -117.33
CA LYS A 10 -2.26 -14.02 -118.72
C LYS A 10 -2.30 -12.82 -119.69
N VAL A 11 -1.48 -12.90 -120.75
CA VAL A 11 -1.78 -12.62 -122.17
C VAL A 11 -2.22 -11.21 -122.61
N LEU A 12 -1.55 -10.66 -123.64
CA LEU A 12 -2.18 -10.30 -124.93
C LEU A 12 -1.18 -10.11 -126.09
N GLN A 13 -1.67 -10.30 -127.31
CA GLN A 13 -1.06 -10.05 -128.64
C GLN A 13 -1.73 -8.77 -129.24
N PRO A 14 -1.42 -8.19 -130.45
CA PRO A 14 -1.28 -8.87 -131.78
C PRO A 14 -0.22 -8.24 -132.76
N VAL A 15 0.33 -8.95 -133.77
CA VAL A 15 -0.07 -9.21 -135.20
C VAL A 15 0.01 -8.04 -136.21
N GLY A 16 0.82 -8.24 -137.27
CA GLY A 16 0.41 -8.07 -138.69
C GLY A 16 0.83 -6.81 -139.46
N GLY A 17 1.17 -6.97 -140.76
CA GLY A 17 1.35 -5.87 -141.72
C GLY A 17 2.27 -6.18 -142.89
N ASP A 18 1.78 -6.88 -143.92
CA ASP A 18 2.44 -7.06 -145.23
C ASP A 18 1.99 -5.99 -146.24
N GLU A 19 2.85 -5.65 -147.23
CA GLU A 19 2.58 -5.26 -148.64
C GLU A 19 3.84 -4.54 -149.21
N SER A 20 4.47 -4.84 -150.36
CA SER A 20 4.13 -5.54 -151.62
C SER A 20 3.65 -4.64 -152.77
N THR A 21 4.58 -4.26 -153.65
CA THR A 21 4.40 -3.86 -155.08
C THR A 21 5.83 -3.74 -155.67
N ALA A 22 6.28 -4.40 -156.75
CA ALA A 22 5.77 -4.56 -158.12
C ALA A 22 5.91 -3.28 -158.99
N ALA A 23 6.21 -3.33 -160.30
CA ALA A 23 6.83 -4.35 -161.18
C ALA A 23 7.08 -3.73 -162.59
N ALA A 24 7.88 -4.40 -163.44
CA ALA A 24 7.93 -4.23 -164.92
C ALA A 24 8.41 -2.85 -165.47
N SER A 25 8.72 -2.65 -166.76
CA SER A 25 9.32 -3.48 -167.84
C SER A 25 9.56 -2.58 -169.09
N VAL A 26 10.02 -3.14 -170.22
CA VAL A 26 9.97 -2.60 -171.61
C VAL A 26 10.98 -1.47 -171.97
N SER A 27 11.45 -1.27 -173.22
CA SER A 27 12.09 -2.17 -174.21
C SER A 27 12.70 -1.38 -175.40
N CYS A 28 13.47 -2.07 -176.25
CA CYS A 28 13.54 -1.89 -177.72
C CYS A 28 14.00 -0.53 -178.36
N CYS A 29 15.24 -0.55 -178.87
CA CYS A 29 15.60 -0.29 -180.28
C CYS A 29 15.55 1.10 -180.97
N MET A 30 16.56 1.25 -181.86
CA MET A 30 16.59 1.96 -183.15
C MET A 30 16.74 3.49 -183.23
N ARG A 31 17.96 3.86 -183.65
CA ARG A 31 18.35 4.85 -184.68
C ARG A 31 18.31 6.36 -184.37
N GLN A 32 19.41 6.99 -184.80
CA GLN A 32 19.48 8.39 -185.26
C GLN A 32 18.38 8.64 -186.32
N GLU A 33 17.80 9.82 -186.47
CA GLU A 33 18.46 11.14 -186.55
C GLU A 33 18.10 12.06 -185.37
N LEU A 34 18.96 12.08 -184.36
CA LEU A 34 18.73 12.75 -183.07
C LEU A 34 20.08 13.21 -182.48
N SER A 35 20.20 14.48 -182.09
CA SER A 35 21.47 14.99 -181.49
C SER A 35 21.37 16.20 -180.56
N LEU A 36 20.36 17.07 -180.67
CA LEU A 36 20.26 18.29 -179.83
C LEU A 36 19.05 18.33 -178.89
N SER A 37 17.81 18.34 -179.37
CA SER A 37 16.65 18.57 -178.48
C SER A 37 16.44 17.48 -177.41
N ARG A 38 16.64 16.19 -177.75
CA ARG A 38 16.63 15.11 -176.74
C ARG A 38 17.82 15.18 -175.79
N LEU A 39 18.98 15.67 -176.26
CA LEU A 39 20.15 15.83 -175.40
C LEU A 39 19.92 16.96 -174.39
N HIS A 40 19.32 18.08 -174.81
CA HIS A 40 18.86 19.13 -173.91
C HIS A 40 17.80 18.62 -172.90
N GLN A 41 16.79 17.88 -173.37
CA GLN A 41 15.75 17.34 -172.48
C GLN A 41 16.28 16.32 -171.47
N SER A 42 17.18 15.41 -171.88
CA SER A 42 17.81 14.46 -170.95
C SER A 42 18.84 15.13 -170.03
N LEU A 43 19.50 16.21 -170.45
CA LEU A 43 20.39 16.99 -169.58
C LEU A 43 19.56 17.79 -168.55
N GLN A 44 18.41 18.34 -168.94
CA GLN A 44 17.45 18.95 -168.01
C GLN A 44 16.89 17.91 -167.02
N GLN A 45 16.46 16.73 -167.48
CA GLN A 45 16.02 15.64 -166.59
C GLN A 45 17.14 15.15 -165.66
N LEU A 46 18.40 15.18 -166.09
CA LEU A 46 19.56 14.89 -165.24
C LEU A 46 19.83 16.01 -164.24
N GLN A 47 19.59 17.29 -164.57
CA GLN A 47 19.67 18.41 -163.64
C GLN A 47 18.54 18.35 -162.59
N GLU A 48 17.31 18.10 -163.01
CA GLU A 48 16.16 17.88 -162.11
C GLU A 48 16.42 16.68 -161.18
N SER A 49 16.86 15.53 -161.72
CA SER A 49 17.25 14.36 -160.91
C SER A 49 18.49 14.59 -160.03
N LEU A 50 19.37 15.55 -160.37
CA LEU A 50 20.48 15.94 -159.51
C LEU A 50 19.99 16.78 -158.34
N VAL A 51 19.11 17.76 -158.59
CA VAL A 51 18.46 18.57 -157.54
C VAL A 51 17.63 17.70 -156.59
N ASP A 52 16.88 16.73 -157.09
CA ASP A 52 16.15 15.75 -156.26
C ASP A 52 17.11 14.92 -155.38
N LYS A 53 18.29 14.57 -155.90
CA LYS A 53 19.32 13.83 -155.15
C LYS A 53 20.01 14.72 -154.12
N ASP A 54 20.33 15.96 -154.45
CA ASP A 54 20.92 16.92 -153.53
C ASP A 54 19.94 17.24 -152.38
N TYR A 55 18.64 17.40 -152.68
CA TYR A 55 17.58 17.52 -151.67
C TYR A 55 17.45 16.26 -150.80
N SER A 56 17.52 15.07 -151.41
CA SER A 56 17.52 13.79 -150.67
C SER A 56 18.75 13.62 -149.79
N ILE A 57 19.95 13.97 -150.27
CA ILE A 57 21.21 14.00 -149.51
C ILE A 57 21.12 15.02 -148.37
N GLN A 58 20.52 16.18 -148.59
CA GLN A 58 20.29 17.18 -147.54
C GLN A 58 19.32 16.66 -146.48
N SER A 59 18.19 16.06 -146.87
CA SER A 59 17.25 15.41 -145.93
C SER A 59 17.89 14.24 -145.17
N LEU A 60 18.82 13.51 -145.77
CA LEU A 60 19.58 12.46 -145.08
C LEU A 60 20.64 13.03 -144.12
N ASN A 61 21.28 14.16 -144.45
CA ASN A 61 22.17 14.87 -143.54
C ASN A 61 21.41 15.47 -142.35
N ASP A 62 20.20 15.98 -142.56
CA ASP A 62 19.31 16.45 -141.50
C ASP A 62 18.87 15.28 -140.59
N GLU A 63 18.55 14.11 -141.17
CA GLU A 63 18.23 12.91 -140.40
C GLU A 63 19.44 12.37 -139.61
N VAL A 64 20.63 12.30 -140.21
CA VAL A 64 21.88 11.93 -139.53
C VAL A 64 22.19 12.91 -138.40
N SER A 65 21.94 14.21 -138.59
CA SER A 65 22.08 15.23 -137.55
C SER A 65 21.07 15.00 -136.41
N ARG A 66 19.82 14.67 -136.73
CA ARG A 66 18.77 14.31 -135.76
C ARG A 66 19.13 13.04 -134.96
N LEU A 67 19.62 12.00 -135.63
CA LEU A 67 20.08 10.76 -135.01
C LEU A 67 21.29 10.99 -134.09
N SER A 68 22.25 11.84 -134.48
CA SER A 68 23.37 12.20 -133.59
C SER A 68 22.92 12.95 -132.32
N VAL A 69 21.82 13.71 -132.38
CA VAL A 69 21.22 14.31 -131.17
C VAL A 69 20.56 13.23 -130.29
N PHE A 70 19.84 12.27 -130.88
CA PHE A 70 19.28 11.14 -130.13
C PHE A 70 20.33 10.24 -129.48
N GLU A 71 21.44 9.97 -130.18
CA GLU A 71 22.59 9.21 -129.67
C GLU A 71 23.22 9.89 -128.45
N LYS A 72 23.50 11.19 -128.53
CA LYS A 72 24.01 12.01 -127.42
C LYS A 72 23.06 12.07 -126.23
N GLU A 73 21.74 12.13 -126.48
CA GLU A 73 20.74 12.09 -125.41
C GLU A 73 20.58 10.68 -124.81
N SER A 74 20.81 9.60 -125.58
CA SER A 74 20.90 8.24 -125.04
C SER A 74 22.12 8.11 -124.13
N GLU A 75 23.31 8.50 -124.59
CA GLU A 75 24.51 8.55 -123.73
C GLU A 75 24.27 9.33 -122.44
N ARG A 76 23.58 10.47 -122.52
CA ARG A 76 23.26 11.29 -121.34
C ARG A 76 22.32 10.56 -120.38
N LYS A 77 21.30 9.86 -120.90
CA LYS A 77 20.39 9.01 -120.11
C LYS A 77 21.12 7.82 -119.49
N ASP A 78 22.00 7.14 -120.21
CA ASP A 78 22.77 6.00 -119.71
C ASP A 78 23.75 6.43 -118.59
N LYS A 79 24.37 7.61 -118.73
CA LYS A 79 25.18 8.22 -117.66
C LYS A 79 24.33 8.51 -116.41
N ILE A 80 23.12 9.06 -116.57
CA ILE A 80 22.17 9.29 -115.47
C ILE A 80 21.70 7.96 -114.82
N ILE A 81 21.41 6.94 -115.62
CA ILE A 81 21.02 5.61 -115.15
C ILE A 81 22.17 4.96 -114.36
N SER A 82 23.42 5.13 -114.78
CA SER A 82 24.59 4.66 -114.04
C SER A 82 24.72 5.36 -112.68
N THR A 83 24.62 6.69 -112.62
CA THR A 83 24.68 7.42 -111.35
C THR A 83 23.53 7.06 -110.41
N LEU A 84 22.30 6.90 -110.91
CA LEU A 84 21.16 6.46 -110.10
C LEU A 84 21.33 5.03 -109.58
N ARG A 85 21.90 4.11 -110.37
CA ARG A 85 22.23 2.75 -109.92
C ARG A 85 23.28 2.76 -108.81
N GLU A 86 24.30 3.61 -108.93
CA GLU A 86 25.29 3.81 -107.86
C GLU A 86 24.67 4.39 -106.59
N GLU A 87 23.79 5.39 -106.70
CA GLU A 87 23.10 5.99 -105.56
C GLU A 87 22.18 4.98 -104.86
N ILE A 88 21.42 4.18 -105.62
CA ILE A 88 20.62 3.08 -105.08
C ILE A 88 21.51 2.05 -104.37
N ALA A 89 22.68 1.70 -104.93
CA ALA A 89 23.63 0.80 -104.28
C ALA A 89 24.23 1.39 -102.98
N LYS A 90 24.58 2.69 -102.98
CA LYS A 90 25.07 3.42 -101.80
C LYS A 90 24.01 3.50 -100.70
N LEU A 91 22.76 3.79 -101.06
CA LEU A 91 21.61 3.81 -100.14
C LEU A 91 21.28 2.42 -99.59
N HIS A 92 21.28 1.38 -100.43
CA HIS A 92 21.03 0.00 -100.00
C HIS A 92 22.12 -0.48 -99.03
N LYS A 93 23.40 -0.20 -99.32
CA LYS A 93 24.51 -0.49 -98.40
C LYS A 93 24.35 0.27 -97.07
N SER A 94 24.07 1.57 -97.12
CA SER A 94 23.86 2.39 -95.91
C SER A 94 22.69 1.88 -95.05
N ASN A 95 21.58 1.46 -95.68
CA ASN A 95 20.45 0.91 -94.97
C ASN A 95 20.73 -0.49 -94.40
N MET A 96 21.50 -1.34 -95.11
CA MET A 96 21.94 -2.62 -94.56
C MET A 96 22.87 -2.44 -93.35
N GLU A 97 23.79 -1.46 -93.39
CA GLU A 97 24.62 -1.09 -92.24
C GLU A 97 23.79 -0.56 -91.05
N LYS A 98 22.69 0.17 -91.30
CA LYS A 98 21.74 0.58 -90.25
C LYS A 98 21.00 -0.62 -89.66
N CYS A 99 20.52 -1.56 -90.48
CA CYS A 99 19.86 -2.79 -90.01
C CYS A 99 20.81 -3.65 -89.15
N ILE A 100 22.07 -3.79 -89.57
CA ILE A 100 23.10 -4.49 -88.78
C ILE A 100 23.34 -3.81 -87.43
N LYS A 101 23.33 -2.47 -87.37
CA LYS A 101 23.43 -1.68 -86.13
C LYS A 101 22.16 -1.70 -85.27
N LEU A 102 20.99 -2.00 -85.84
CA LEU A 102 19.73 -2.12 -85.10
C LEU A 102 19.64 -3.43 -84.31
N ASN A 103 20.24 -4.51 -84.82
CA ASN A 103 20.23 -5.82 -84.17
C ASN A 103 20.77 -5.83 -82.72
N PRO A 104 21.96 -5.30 -82.38
CA PRO A 104 22.43 -5.27 -80.99
C PRO A 104 21.49 -4.46 -80.08
N VAL A 105 20.94 -3.34 -80.57
CA VAL A 105 19.96 -2.52 -79.82
C VAL A 105 18.68 -3.32 -79.53
N MET A 106 18.24 -4.22 -80.43
CA MET A 106 17.13 -5.12 -80.15
C MET A 106 17.45 -6.18 -79.08
N GLU A 107 18.68 -6.71 -79.03
CA GLU A 107 19.08 -7.65 -77.98
C GLU A 107 19.29 -6.97 -76.62
N GLU A 108 19.81 -5.72 -76.61
CA GLU A 108 19.85 -4.85 -75.43
C GLU A 108 18.44 -4.57 -74.91
N LEU A 109 17.49 -4.22 -75.78
CA LEU A 109 16.08 -4.01 -75.39
C LEU A 109 15.40 -5.27 -74.83
N LYS A 110 15.73 -6.47 -75.35
CA LYS A 110 15.27 -7.73 -74.74
C LYS A 110 15.87 -7.95 -73.35
N SER A 111 17.16 -7.66 -73.19
CA SER A 111 17.88 -7.82 -71.92
C SER A 111 17.35 -6.85 -70.86
N ILE A 112 17.12 -5.59 -71.22
CA ILE A 112 16.45 -4.59 -70.38
C ILE A 112 15.03 -5.03 -70.02
N LYS A 113 14.28 -5.60 -70.97
CA LYS A 113 12.92 -6.11 -70.68
C LYS A 113 12.93 -7.26 -69.67
N ILE A 114 13.89 -8.19 -69.74
CA ILE A 114 14.05 -9.27 -68.76
C ILE A 114 14.38 -8.67 -67.38
N LEU A 115 15.34 -7.75 -67.31
CA LEU A 115 15.71 -7.06 -66.06
C LEU A 115 14.54 -6.28 -65.44
N ILE A 116 13.65 -5.68 -66.24
CA ILE A 116 12.42 -5.06 -65.75
C ILE A 116 11.50 -6.12 -65.14
N GLN A 117 11.25 -7.24 -65.81
CA GLN A 117 10.39 -8.32 -65.30
C GLN A 117 10.94 -8.96 -64.01
N GLU A 118 12.26 -9.04 -63.85
CA GLU A 118 12.91 -9.46 -62.60
C GLU A 118 12.70 -8.44 -61.47
N ARG A 119 12.84 -7.14 -61.75
CA ARG A 119 12.61 -6.06 -60.77
C ARG A 119 11.13 -5.94 -60.39
N ASP A 120 10.20 -6.13 -61.32
CA ASP A 120 8.76 -6.14 -61.06
C ASP A 120 8.39 -7.27 -60.08
N GLY A 121 8.93 -8.48 -60.30
CA GLY A 121 8.74 -9.62 -59.37
C GLY A 121 9.38 -9.40 -57.99
N GLU A 122 10.51 -8.70 -57.93
CA GLU A 122 11.15 -8.30 -56.67
C GLU A 122 10.29 -7.24 -55.93
N ILE A 123 9.68 -6.30 -56.66
CA ILE A 123 8.74 -5.31 -56.12
C ILE A 123 7.49 -5.99 -55.55
N ASP A 124 6.91 -6.98 -56.23
CA ASP A 124 5.75 -7.74 -55.71
C ASP A 124 6.10 -8.54 -54.43
N ALA A 125 7.30 -9.13 -54.37
CA ALA A 125 7.82 -9.79 -53.17
C ALA A 125 8.03 -8.80 -52.00
N LEU A 126 8.47 -7.58 -52.30
CA LEU A 126 8.60 -6.52 -51.28
C LEU A 126 7.23 -5.98 -50.83
N GLN A 127 6.24 -5.84 -51.73
CA GLN A 127 4.88 -5.42 -51.35
C GLN A 127 4.17 -6.45 -50.46
N THR A 128 4.33 -7.74 -50.74
CA THR A 128 3.75 -8.82 -49.92
C THR A 128 4.40 -8.89 -48.53
N THR A 129 5.73 -8.81 -48.44
CA THR A 129 6.44 -8.79 -47.14
C THR A 129 6.17 -7.53 -46.32
N VAL A 130 6.06 -6.34 -46.95
CA VAL A 130 5.62 -5.11 -46.28
C VAL A 130 4.19 -5.25 -45.75
N SER A 131 3.28 -5.88 -46.52
CA SER A 131 1.91 -6.14 -46.08
C SER A 131 1.88 -7.04 -44.84
N GLU A 132 2.62 -8.15 -44.84
CA GLU A 132 2.75 -9.03 -43.67
C GLU A 132 3.32 -8.31 -42.44
N LEU A 133 4.32 -7.44 -42.62
CA LEU A 133 4.94 -6.69 -41.52
C LEU A 133 3.96 -5.66 -40.93
N ASN A 134 3.16 -5.00 -41.76
CA ASN A 134 2.11 -4.09 -41.30
C ASN A 134 0.99 -4.84 -40.55
N ASP A 135 0.66 -6.05 -41.00
CA ASP A 135 -0.31 -6.94 -40.35
C ASP A 135 0.18 -7.42 -38.97
N LYS A 136 1.47 -7.82 -38.88
CA LYS A 136 2.15 -8.15 -37.62
C LYS A 136 2.18 -6.95 -36.67
N LEU A 137 2.52 -5.75 -37.18
CA LEU A 137 2.52 -4.50 -36.42
C LEU A 137 1.12 -4.13 -35.91
N SER A 138 0.07 -4.36 -36.70
CA SER A 138 -1.32 -4.15 -36.30
C SER A 138 -1.72 -5.06 -35.13
N ARG A 139 -1.40 -6.35 -35.20
CA ARG A 139 -1.63 -7.33 -34.12
C ARG A 139 -0.85 -6.97 -32.85
N SER A 140 0.42 -6.54 -32.96
CA SER A 140 1.20 -6.06 -31.81
C SER A 140 0.62 -4.79 -31.19
N ARG A 141 0.08 -3.85 -31.98
CA ARG A 141 -0.62 -2.66 -31.48
C ARG A 141 -1.91 -3.02 -30.73
N GLN A 142 -2.70 -3.97 -31.25
CA GLN A 142 -3.88 -4.49 -30.56
C GLN A 142 -3.52 -5.17 -29.24
N GLN A 143 -2.46 -5.98 -29.21
CA GLN A 143 -1.96 -6.63 -28.00
C GLN A 143 -1.47 -5.60 -26.97
N ALA A 144 -0.75 -4.55 -27.39
CA ALA A 144 -0.32 -3.47 -26.52
C ALA A 144 -1.52 -2.71 -25.90
N ALA A 145 -2.54 -2.40 -26.70
CA ALA A 145 -3.77 -1.78 -26.21
C ALA A 145 -4.51 -2.66 -25.19
N ALA A 146 -4.59 -3.98 -25.43
CA ALA A 146 -5.19 -4.94 -24.50
C ALA A 146 -4.40 -5.08 -23.18
N LEU A 147 -3.06 -5.00 -23.24
CA LEU A 147 -2.23 -4.95 -22.03
C LEU A 147 -2.40 -3.62 -21.27
N GLN A 148 -2.59 -2.51 -21.98
CA GLN A 148 -2.80 -1.19 -21.38
C GLN A 148 -4.17 -1.08 -20.67
N THR A 149 -5.23 -1.70 -21.21
CA THR A 149 -6.53 -1.79 -20.51
C THR A 149 -6.51 -2.76 -19.32
N GLN A 150 -5.74 -3.86 -19.41
CA GLN A 150 -5.49 -4.72 -18.25
C GLN A 150 -4.70 -3.99 -17.14
N LEU A 151 -3.74 -3.15 -17.50
CA LEU A 151 -2.98 -2.32 -16.56
C LEU A 151 -3.87 -1.25 -15.90
N SER A 152 -4.74 -0.55 -16.65
CA SER A 152 -5.66 0.42 -16.05
C SER A 152 -6.66 -0.24 -15.10
N HIS A 153 -7.18 -1.41 -15.44
CA HIS A 153 -8.05 -2.20 -14.55
C HIS A 153 -7.30 -2.65 -13.27
N LYS A 154 -6.08 -3.18 -13.38
CA LYS A 154 -5.25 -3.54 -12.22
C LYS A 154 -4.91 -2.34 -11.34
N ASN A 155 -4.61 -1.17 -11.93
CA ASN A 155 -4.36 0.05 -11.18
C ASN A 155 -5.60 0.55 -10.43
N SER A 156 -6.80 0.40 -11.02
CA SER A 156 -8.07 0.69 -10.36
C SER A 156 -8.33 -0.24 -9.16
N LEU A 157 -8.09 -1.54 -9.33
CA LEU A 157 -8.21 -2.53 -8.24
C LEU A 157 -7.18 -2.29 -7.11
N LEU A 158 -5.95 -1.90 -7.45
CA LEU A 158 -4.94 -1.51 -6.45
C LEU A 158 -5.34 -0.22 -5.72
N ALA A 159 -6.06 0.71 -6.37
CA ALA A 159 -6.59 1.90 -5.72
C ALA A 159 -7.68 1.56 -4.69
N THR A 160 -8.67 0.72 -5.05
CA THR A 160 -9.72 0.31 -4.10
C THR A 160 -9.14 -0.48 -2.92
N GLN A 161 -8.24 -1.43 -3.17
CA GLN A 161 -7.52 -2.15 -2.11
C GLN A 161 -6.65 -1.23 -1.24
N SER A 162 -6.07 -0.16 -1.81
CA SER A 162 -5.34 0.86 -1.04
C SER A 162 -6.26 1.62 -0.09
N ASP A 163 -7.50 1.94 -0.49
CA ASP A 163 -8.47 2.62 0.36
C ASP A 163 -9.14 1.70 1.40
N GLU A 164 -9.38 0.43 1.08
CA GLU A 164 -9.76 -0.61 2.05
C GLU A 164 -8.67 -0.79 3.12
N LEU A 165 -7.40 -0.84 2.72
CA LEU A 165 -6.28 -0.82 3.67
C LEU A 165 -6.19 0.50 4.48
N ARG A 166 -6.78 1.60 4.01
CA ARG A 166 -6.91 2.86 4.78
C ARG A 166 -8.13 2.86 5.71
N THR A 167 -9.24 2.19 5.38
CA THR A 167 -10.38 2.03 6.31
C THR A 167 -10.00 1.08 7.45
N LEU A 168 -9.46 -0.10 7.14
CA LEU A 168 -8.98 -1.07 8.13
C LEU A 168 -7.90 -0.48 9.06
N LYS A 169 -6.99 0.35 8.55
CA LYS A 169 -6.00 1.08 9.38
C LYS A 169 -6.60 2.21 10.24
N ARG A 170 -7.80 2.72 9.92
CA ARG A 170 -8.55 3.67 10.75
C ARG A 170 -9.37 2.94 11.81
N GLU A 171 -10.06 1.87 11.44
CA GLU A 171 -10.82 0.99 12.34
C GLU A 171 -9.92 0.33 13.37
N LYS A 172 -8.74 -0.18 12.98
CA LYS A 172 -7.74 -0.68 13.94
C LYS A 172 -7.38 0.38 14.98
N ARG A 173 -7.13 1.64 14.58
CA ARG A 173 -6.79 2.70 15.54
C ARG A 173 -7.94 3.00 16.49
N GLN A 174 -9.19 2.98 16.02
CA GLN A 174 -10.36 3.11 16.88
C GLN A 174 -10.47 1.95 17.87
N CYS A 175 -10.17 0.72 17.46
CA CYS A 175 -10.04 -0.43 18.37
C CYS A 175 -8.89 -0.26 19.37
N ASP A 176 -7.71 0.20 18.93
CA ASP A 176 -6.55 0.45 19.81
C ASP A 176 -6.87 1.56 20.86
N ASP A 177 -7.58 2.62 20.46
CA ASP A 177 -8.09 3.68 21.33
C ASP A 177 -9.15 3.14 22.32
N HIS A 178 -10.10 2.33 21.85
CA HIS A 178 -11.12 1.69 22.69
C HIS A 178 -10.51 0.71 23.69
N ILE A 179 -9.52 -0.09 23.29
CA ILE A 179 -8.75 -0.99 24.16
C ILE A 179 -7.98 -0.18 25.21
N SER A 180 -7.40 0.96 24.82
CA SER A 180 -6.72 1.86 25.76
C SER A 180 -7.68 2.41 26.82
N SER A 181 -8.85 2.91 26.41
CA SER A 181 -9.90 3.39 27.33
C SER A 181 -10.46 2.28 28.23
N ALA A 182 -10.69 1.08 27.70
CA ALA A 182 -11.11 -0.08 28.48
C ALA A 182 -10.05 -0.51 29.52
N ASN A 183 -8.76 -0.40 29.18
CA ASN A 183 -7.67 -0.66 30.12
C ASN A 183 -7.55 0.42 31.21
N GLU A 184 -7.82 1.68 30.92
CA GLU A 184 -7.89 2.74 31.93
C GLU A 184 -9.07 2.54 32.88
N PHE A 185 -10.27 2.24 32.36
CA PHE A 185 -11.44 1.89 33.16
C PHE A 185 -11.20 0.63 34.00
N SER A 186 -10.52 -0.38 33.46
CA SER A 186 -10.13 -1.59 34.19
C SER A 186 -9.19 -1.26 35.37
N LYS A 187 -8.18 -0.40 35.16
CA LYS A 187 -7.31 0.11 36.25
C LYS A 187 -8.09 0.90 37.29
N GLU A 188 -9.03 1.75 36.88
CA GLU A 188 -9.91 2.47 37.80
C GLU A 188 -10.70 1.48 38.66
N LYS A 189 -11.38 0.50 38.05
CA LYS A 189 -12.15 -0.52 38.77
C LYS A 189 -11.27 -1.36 39.69
N GLN A 190 -10.08 -1.75 39.26
CA GLN A 190 -9.13 -2.45 40.12
C GLN A 190 -8.74 -1.62 41.36
N SER A 191 -8.58 -0.29 41.22
CA SER A 191 -8.32 0.58 42.38
C SER A 191 -9.54 0.73 43.31
N THR A 192 -10.76 0.71 42.78
CA THR A 192 -11.97 0.63 43.62
C THR A 192 -12.11 -0.72 44.31
N ILE A 193 -11.72 -1.82 43.67
CA ILE A 193 -11.75 -3.18 44.23
C ILE A 193 -10.73 -3.33 45.36
N THR A 194 -9.50 -2.81 45.23
CA THR A 194 -8.53 -2.81 46.34
C THR A 194 -9.02 -1.95 47.52
N SER A 195 -9.54 -0.75 47.25
CA SER A 195 -10.13 0.11 48.29
C SER A 195 -11.32 -0.55 49.01
N LEU A 196 -12.19 -1.25 48.30
CA LEU A 196 -13.31 -1.99 48.89
C LEU A 196 -12.83 -3.21 49.69
N ASN A 197 -11.85 -3.96 49.19
CA ASN A 197 -11.24 -5.07 49.92
C ASN A 197 -10.60 -4.62 51.23
N ASP A 198 -9.90 -3.49 51.25
CA ASP A 198 -9.33 -2.94 52.49
C ASP A 198 -10.40 -2.42 53.46
N LYS A 199 -11.53 -1.90 52.95
CA LYS A 199 -12.70 -1.59 53.78
C LYS A 199 -13.33 -2.86 54.37
N VAL A 200 -13.43 -3.95 53.59
CA VAL A 200 -13.91 -5.26 54.06
C VAL A 200 -12.97 -5.86 55.11
N LYS A 201 -11.64 -5.76 54.95
CA LYS A 201 -10.66 -6.17 55.99
C LYS A 201 -10.91 -5.43 57.31
N ARG A 202 -11.04 -4.09 57.27
CA ARG A 202 -11.29 -3.26 58.47
C ARG A 202 -12.62 -3.57 59.13
N LEU A 203 -13.67 -3.85 58.35
CA LEU A 203 -14.97 -4.28 58.89
C LEU A 203 -14.89 -5.70 59.49
N LYS A 204 -14.09 -6.59 58.91
CA LYS A 204 -13.87 -7.94 59.46
C LYS A 204 -13.13 -7.89 60.80
N THR A 205 -12.07 -7.09 60.93
CA THR A 205 -11.38 -6.91 62.22
C THR A 205 -12.28 -6.23 63.25
N ALA A 206 -13.01 -5.17 62.87
CA ALA A 206 -13.95 -4.52 63.78
C ALA A 206 -15.08 -5.46 64.26
N ASN A 207 -15.57 -6.38 63.41
CA ASN A 207 -16.51 -7.42 63.84
C ASN A 207 -15.84 -8.44 64.78
N GLN A 208 -14.58 -8.80 64.58
CA GLN A 208 -13.86 -9.68 65.52
C GLN A 208 -13.68 -9.00 66.89
N ASP A 209 -13.31 -7.72 66.92
CA ASP A 209 -13.21 -6.92 68.15
C ASP A 209 -14.58 -6.81 68.87
N LEU A 210 -15.67 -6.67 68.11
CA LEU A 210 -17.04 -6.65 68.65
C LEU A 210 -17.45 -8.02 69.19
N THR A 211 -17.14 -9.13 68.51
CA THR A 211 -17.40 -10.49 69.02
C THR A 211 -16.65 -10.73 70.33
N GLN A 212 -15.35 -10.43 70.40
CA GLN A 212 -14.56 -10.57 71.64
C GLN A 212 -15.11 -9.68 72.77
N ARG A 213 -15.62 -8.48 72.46
CA ARG A 213 -16.30 -7.62 73.44
C ARG A 213 -17.61 -8.24 73.92
N VAL A 214 -18.43 -8.81 73.03
CA VAL A 214 -19.67 -9.51 73.38
C VAL A 214 -19.36 -10.71 74.30
N GLU A 215 -18.42 -11.57 73.91
CA GLU A 215 -17.94 -12.70 74.72
C GLU A 215 -17.45 -12.25 76.11
N SER A 216 -16.66 -11.18 76.18
CA SER A 216 -16.19 -10.59 77.45
C SER A 216 -17.35 -10.07 78.32
N THR A 217 -18.36 -9.42 77.72
CA THR A 217 -19.55 -8.97 78.46
C THR A 217 -20.43 -10.13 78.89
N GLN A 218 -20.55 -11.19 78.09
CA GLN A 218 -21.32 -12.38 78.41
C GLN A 218 -20.67 -13.17 79.55
N LEU A 219 -19.33 -13.28 79.57
CA LEU A 219 -18.58 -13.85 80.68
C LEU A 219 -18.80 -13.06 81.98
N LYS A 220 -18.72 -11.72 81.94
CA LYS A 220 -19.00 -10.85 83.09
C LYS A 220 -20.45 -10.95 83.56
N TYR A 221 -21.41 -11.12 82.65
CA TYR A 221 -22.81 -11.32 82.98
C TYR A 221 -23.05 -12.66 83.68
N SER A 222 -22.44 -13.75 83.19
CA SER A 222 -22.46 -15.06 83.85
C SER A 222 -21.83 -15.02 85.24
N GLN A 223 -20.70 -14.31 85.41
CA GLN A 223 -20.09 -14.07 86.72
C GLN A 223 -21.04 -13.29 87.65
N SER A 224 -21.70 -12.25 87.13
CA SER A 224 -22.69 -11.47 87.88
C SER A 224 -23.87 -12.33 88.35
N ILE A 225 -24.40 -13.21 87.49
CA ILE A 225 -25.48 -14.15 87.84
C ILE A 225 -25.06 -15.09 88.97
N GLU A 226 -23.85 -15.64 88.90
CA GLU A 226 -23.36 -16.57 89.94
C GLU A 226 -23.12 -15.82 91.27
N THR A 227 -22.65 -14.57 91.25
CA THR A 227 -22.58 -13.74 92.47
C THR A 227 -23.97 -13.39 93.03
N GLU A 228 -24.96 -13.10 92.17
CA GLU A 228 -26.33 -12.82 92.58
C GLU A 228 -27.01 -14.06 93.18
N LYS A 229 -26.69 -15.25 92.65
CA LYS A 229 -27.10 -16.54 93.20
C LYS A 229 -26.46 -16.82 94.57
N LEU A 230 -25.15 -16.65 94.71
CA LEU A 230 -24.46 -16.79 96.00
C LEU A 230 -25.03 -15.83 97.07
N LEU A 231 -25.34 -14.58 96.69
CA LEU A 231 -26.00 -13.61 97.57
C LEU A 231 -27.45 -14.02 97.90
N ARG A 232 -28.21 -14.60 96.96
CA ARG A 232 -29.53 -15.19 97.25
C ARG A 232 -29.44 -16.34 98.25
N ASP A 233 -28.48 -17.24 98.07
CA ASP A 233 -28.26 -18.38 98.96
C ASP A 233 -27.84 -17.91 100.36
N GLU A 234 -26.97 -16.90 100.47
CA GLU A 234 -26.60 -16.27 101.75
C GLU A 234 -27.81 -15.60 102.42
N ILE A 235 -28.60 -14.82 101.68
CA ILE A 235 -29.86 -14.22 102.19
C ILE A 235 -30.83 -15.31 102.67
N GLN A 236 -30.88 -16.46 102.01
CA GLN A 236 -31.71 -17.59 102.41
C GLN A 236 -31.18 -18.27 103.69
N GLN A 237 -29.86 -18.43 103.84
CA GLN A 237 -29.25 -18.88 105.10
C GLN A 237 -29.50 -17.88 106.25
N LEU A 238 -29.37 -16.58 105.99
CA LEU A 238 -29.63 -15.52 106.99
C LEU A 238 -31.12 -15.49 107.40
N LYS A 239 -32.05 -15.72 106.47
CA LYS A 239 -33.47 -15.95 106.79
C LYS A 239 -33.68 -17.19 107.66
N GLY A 240 -32.99 -18.30 107.36
CA GLY A 240 -33.00 -19.51 108.18
C GLY A 240 -32.53 -19.24 109.62
N LYS A 241 -31.37 -18.59 109.77
CA LYS A 241 -30.82 -18.16 111.07
C LYS A 241 -31.78 -17.20 111.79
N SER A 242 -32.40 -16.25 111.09
CA SER A 242 -33.38 -15.32 111.66
C SER A 242 -34.63 -16.04 112.19
N SER A 243 -35.14 -17.04 111.47
CA SER A 243 -36.25 -17.89 111.92
C SER A 243 -35.86 -18.74 113.14
N GLN A 244 -34.63 -19.27 113.18
CA GLN A 244 -34.11 -20.00 114.34
C GLN A 244 -33.98 -19.09 115.58
N ILE A 245 -33.48 -17.86 115.41
CA ILE A 245 -33.39 -16.85 116.48
C ILE A 245 -34.79 -16.42 116.95
N LYS A 246 -35.78 -16.30 116.05
CA LYS A 246 -37.18 -16.06 116.43
C LYS A 246 -37.78 -17.21 117.23
N LEU A 247 -37.49 -18.46 116.86
CA LEU A 247 -37.92 -19.63 117.64
C LEU A 247 -37.26 -19.68 119.01
N GLN A 248 -35.97 -19.35 119.10
CA GLN A 248 -35.25 -19.20 120.37
C GLN A 248 -35.85 -18.07 121.23
N LEU A 249 -36.20 -16.92 120.64
CA LEU A 249 -36.90 -15.82 121.32
C LEU A 249 -38.30 -16.19 121.80
N SER A 250 -39.06 -17.00 121.03
CA SER A 250 -40.33 -17.54 121.51
C SER A 250 -40.09 -18.44 122.72
N ASN A 251 -39.17 -19.42 122.61
CA ASN A 251 -38.86 -20.35 123.69
C ASN A 251 -38.35 -19.62 124.96
N THR A 252 -37.53 -18.58 124.84
CA THR A 252 -37.09 -17.78 126.00
C THR A 252 -38.20 -16.88 126.54
N GLN A 253 -39.14 -16.43 125.71
CA GLN A 253 -40.32 -15.69 126.17
C GLN A 253 -41.35 -16.62 126.86
N ASP A 254 -41.48 -17.88 126.43
CA ASP A 254 -42.28 -18.90 127.11
C ASP A 254 -41.61 -19.35 128.43
N GLN A 255 -40.27 -19.42 128.45
CA GLN A 255 -39.50 -19.51 129.71
C GLN A 255 -39.67 -18.27 130.59
N LEU A 256 -39.82 -17.08 130.02
CA LEU A 256 -40.11 -15.85 130.77
C LEU A 256 -41.55 -15.85 131.34
N GLN A 257 -42.54 -16.39 130.62
CA GLN A 257 -43.92 -16.51 131.13
C GLN A 257 -44.05 -17.63 132.18
N THR A 258 -43.34 -18.75 132.01
CA THR A 258 -43.27 -19.79 133.05
C THR A 258 -42.52 -19.29 134.30
N THR A 259 -41.38 -18.61 134.16
CA THR A 259 -40.71 -17.98 135.31
C THR A 259 -41.51 -16.82 135.93
N LYS A 260 -42.31 -16.07 135.14
CA LYS A 260 -43.26 -15.08 135.65
C LYS A 260 -44.43 -15.71 136.40
N THR A 261 -44.95 -16.86 135.95
CA THR A 261 -46.01 -17.58 136.66
C THR A 261 -45.48 -18.34 137.88
N THR A 262 -44.25 -18.84 137.88
CA THR A 262 -43.59 -19.30 139.12
C THR A 262 -43.27 -18.15 140.05
N ASN A 263 -42.85 -16.97 139.57
CA ASN A 263 -42.69 -15.78 140.42
C ASN A 263 -44.03 -15.30 140.99
N ASN A 264 -45.14 -15.35 140.23
CA ASN A 264 -46.46 -15.06 140.77
C ASN A 264 -46.89 -16.12 141.80
N ARG A 265 -46.54 -17.39 141.60
CA ARG A 265 -46.78 -18.45 142.60
C ARG A 265 -45.92 -18.24 143.84
N ILE A 266 -44.64 -17.91 143.69
CA ILE A 266 -43.72 -17.57 144.79
C ILE A 266 -44.19 -16.30 145.50
N ASN A 267 -44.73 -15.31 144.80
CA ASN A 267 -45.32 -14.12 145.42
C ASN A 267 -46.61 -14.46 146.17
N ASN A 268 -47.47 -15.34 145.65
CA ASN A 268 -48.64 -15.81 146.39
C ASN A 268 -48.25 -16.65 147.62
N GLU A 269 -47.17 -17.43 147.55
CA GLU A 269 -46.60 -18.14 148.71
C GLU A 269 -45.87 -17.16 149.67
N LEU A 270 -45.27 -16.08 149.15
CA LEU A 270 -44.64 -15.01 149.91
C LEU A 270 -45.69 -14.16 150.63
N ASP A 271 -46.83 -13.91 150.02
CA ASP A 271 -47.93 -13.15 150.61
C ASP A 271 -48.70 -14.00 151.62
N LYS A 272 -48.89 -15.30 151.38
CA LYS A 272 -49.30 -16.26 152.43
C LYS A 272 -48.31 -16.31 153.59
N THR A 273 -47.01 -16.37 153.31
CA THR A 273 -45.99 -16.43 154.37
C THR A 273 -45.82 -15.08 155.06
N LYS A 274 -46.10 -13.94 154.43
CA LYS A 274 -46.29 -12.63 155.09
C LYS A 274 -47.56 -12.60 155.94
N GLU A 275 -48.67 -13.16 155.49
CA GLU A 275 -49.92 -13.22 156.28
C GLU A 275 -49.71 -14.10 157.53
N GLN A 276 -48.97 -15.21 157.39
CA GLN A 276 -48.44 -15.99 158.51
C GLN A 276 -47.39 -15.21 159.34
N LEU A 277 -46.55 -14.38 158.70
CA LEU A 277 -45.56 -13.54 159.39
C LEU A 277 -46.21 -12.38 160.16
N GLU A 278 -47.34 -11.82 159.72
CA GLU A 278 -48.07 -10.76 160.42
C GLU A 278 -48.85 -11.33 161.61
N GLN A 279 -49.39 -12.55 161.47
CA GLN A 279 -49.88 -13.35 162.60
C GLN A 279 -48.75 -13.67 163.60
N LEU A 280 -47.56 -14.06 163.11
CA LEU A 280 -46.39 -14.31 163.95
C LEU A 280 -45.77 -13.02 164.52
N CYS A 281 -45.83 -11.87 163.86
CA CYS A 281 -45.33 -10.59 164.38
C CYS A 281 -46.26 -9.97 165.42
N HIS A 282 -47.53 -10.39 165.47
CA HIS A 282 -48.38 -10.17 166.65
C HIS A 282 -47.98 -11.07 167.85
N GLN A 283 -47.31 -12.19 167.61
CA GLN A 283 -46.79 -13.10 168.65
C GLN A 283 -45.32 -12.83 169.01
N LEU A 284 -44.54 -12.24 168.09
CA LEU A 284 -43.10 -11.96 168.19
C LEU A 284 -42.82 -10.45 168.27
N ARG A 285 -43.62 -9.72 169.06
CA ARG A 285 -43.15 -8.48 169.72
C ARG A 285 -42.29 -8.78 170.96
N GLY A 286 -41.88 -10.03 171.15
CA GLY A 286 -40.85 -10.47 172.07
C GLY A 286 -39.76 -11.26 171.36
N LEU A 287 -38.50 -10.93 171.67
CA LEU A 287 -37.26 -11.66 171.36
C LEU A 287 -36.74 -11.66 169.89
N VAL A 288 -35.83 -10.70 169.65
CA VAL A 288 -34.40 -10.95 169.33
C VAL A 288 -34.04 -11.60 167.97
N CYS A 289 -33.55 -10.71 167.07
CA CYS A 289 -32.27 -10.79 166.33
C CYS A 289 -31.93 -11.86 165.26
N LEU A 290 -31.31 -11.32 164.19
CA LEU A 290 -30.19 -11.83 163.36
C LEU A 290 -30.43 -12.79 162.15
N GLU A 291 -29.84 -12.33 161.04
CA GLU A 291 -29.06 -13.06 160.02
C GLU A 291 -29.69 -13.96 158.92
N SER A 292 -29.50 -13.50 157.67
CA SER A 292 -28.56 -14.08 156.67
C SER A 292 -29.08 -14.59 155.32
N SER A 293 -28.26 -14.35 154.29
CA SER A 293 -28.13 -15.09 153.01
C SER A 293 -29.20 -14.94 151.90
N SER A 294 -28.89 -15.03 150.59
CA SER A 294 -27.58 -15.08 149.87
C SER A 294 -27.73 -14.97 148.33
N LYS A 295 -26.60 -14.97 147.60
CA LYS A 295 -26.41 -15.37 146.16
C LYS A 295 -26.89 -14.35 145.09
N LEU A 296 -26.38 -14.36 143.84
CA LEU A 296 -25.50 -15.29 143.08
C LEU A 296 -24.67 -14.51 142.02
N SER A 297 -23.59 -15.09 141.47
CA SER A 297 -22.69 -14.50 140.44
C SER A 297 -22.67 -15.30 139.12
N LEU A 298 -22.28 -14.66 138.00
CA LEU A 298 -22.25 -15.27 136.64
C LEU A 298 -21.01 -14.93 135.80
N SER A 299 -20.84 -15.64 134.68
CA SER A 299 -19.57 -15.87 133.93
C SER A 299 -19.15 -14.75 132.94
N PRO A 300 -17.83 -14.58 132.65
CA PRO A 300 -17.31 -13.67 131.63
C PRO A 300 -16.94 -14.34 130.29
N ASP A 301 -17.79 -14.25 129.27
CA ASP A 301 -17.55 -14.78 127.91
C ASP A 301 -17.83 -13.72 126.83
N VAL A 302 -16.89 -12.77 126.62
CA VAL A 302 -17.09 -11.61 125.72
C VAL A 302 -15.93 -11.39 124.71
N ILE A 303 -14.78 -12.07 124.86
CA ILE A 303 -13.55 -11.75 124.11
C ILE A 303 -13.12 -12.89 123.17
N VAL A 304 -13.91 -13.15 122.12
CA VAL A 304 -13.50 -14.03 120.99
C VAL A 304 -13.90 -13.45 119.62
N SER A 305 -15.10 -12.87 119.49
CA SER A 305 -15.69 -12.55 118.16
C SER A 305 -14.94 -11.51 117.31
N ASN A 306 -14.04 -10.70 117.87
CA ASN A 306 -13.35 -9.64 117.12
C ASN A 306 -12.00 -10.04 116.50
N VAL A 307 -11.47 -11.23 116.81
CA VAL A 307 -10.18 -11.69 116.26
C VAL A 307 -10.34 -12.24 114.84
N ASP A 308 -11.45 -12.93 114.58
CA ASP A 308 -11.67 -13.71 113.36
C ASP A 308 -11.88 -12.86 112.08
N SER A 309 -12.26 -11.58 112.25
CA SER A 309 -12.37 -10.63 111.14
C SER A 309 -10.99 -10.12 110.68
N ILE A 310 -10.07 -9.88 111.62
CA ILE A 310 -8.74 -9.31 111.34
C ILE A 310 -7.85 -10.35 110.63
N ILE A 311 -7.99 -11.63 111.02
CA ILE A 311 -7.27 -12.74 110.37
C ILE A 311 -7.66 -12.88 108.89
N LYS A 312 -8.95 -12.74 108.55
CA LYS A 312 -9.44 -12.86 107.16
C LYS A 312 -8.93 -11.74 106.26
N GLU A 313 -8.79 -10.53 106.79
CA GLU A 313 -8.26 -9.38 106.03
C GLU A 313 -6.76 -9.52 105.74
N GLN A 314 -5.97 -10.06 106.68
CA GLN A 314 -4.55 -10.39 106.43
C GLN A 314 -4.36 -11.50 105.39
N VAL A 315 -5.23 -12.53 105.37
CA VAL A 315 -5.15 -13.60 104.35
C VAL A 315 -5.36 -13.06 102.93
N GLN A 316 -6.31 -12.13 102.75
CA GLN A 316 -6.54 -11.50 101.44
C GLN A 316 -5.39 -10.58 101.02
N LEU A 317 -4.81 -9.81 101.95
CA LEU A 317 -3.63 -8.99 101.69
C LEU A 317 -2.41 -9.85 101.30
N LYS A 318 -2.19 -10.99 101.96
CA LYS A 318 -1.10 -11.90 101.62
C LYS A 318 -1.24 -12.48 100.20
N LYS A 319 -2.44 -12.91 99.83
CA LYS A 319 -2.73 -13.44 98.48
C LYS A 319 -2.54 -12.38 97.38
N ASN A 320 -2.85 -11.11 97.69
CA ASN A 320 -2.57 -9.99 96.79
C ASN A 320 -1.06 -9.67 96.68
N HIS A 321 -0.27 -9.97 97.72
CA HIS A 321 1.19 -9.82 97.70
C HIS A 321 1.86 -10.90 96.85
N GLU A 322 1.46 -12.17 97.02
CA GLU A 322 1.94 -13.31 96.23
C GLU A 322 1.66 -13.09 94.72
N GLN A 323 0.49 -12.56 94.34
CA GLN A 323 0.19 -12.16 92.95
C GLN A 323 0.95 -10.92 92.45
N LEU A 324 1.53 -10.12 93.34
CA LEU A 324 2.40 -9.00 92.97
C LEU A 324 3.83 -9.48 92.76
N GLU A 325 4.32 -10.40 93.60
CA GLU A 325 5.61 -11.07 93.44
C GLU A 325 5.67 -11.90 92.15
N GLU A 326 4.63 -12.68 91.82
CA GLU A 326 4.53 -13.46 90.58
C GLU A 326 4.66 -12.56 89.33
N ARG A 327 4.00 -11.39 89.33
CA ARG A 327 4.13 -10.38 88.26
C ARG A 327 5.48 -9.68 88.26
N HIS A 328 6.10 -9.50 89.42
CA HIS A 328 7.43 -8.90 89.52
C HIS A 328 8.51 -9.87 89.03
N GLN A 329 8.33 -11.18 89.24
CA GLN A 329 9.16 -12.24 88.69
C GLN A 329 9.03 -12.31 87.16
N GLU A 330 7.79 -12.31 86.63
CA GLU A 330 7.55 -12.29 85.18
C GLU A 330 8.16 -11.03 84.52
N ALA A 331 8.09 -9.87 85.19
CA ALA A 331 8.76 -8.64 84.74
C ALA A 331 10.29 -8.76 84.77
N CYS A 332 10.87 -9.36 85.82
CA CYS A 332 12.30 -9.62 85.91
C CYS A 332 12.79 -10.60 84.82
N GLU A 333 12.03 -11.64 84.49
CA GLU A 333 12.38 -12.59 83.43
C GLU A 333 12.30 -11.94 82.03
N ARG A 334 11.29 -11.10 81.78
CA ARG A 334 11.21 -10.28 80.55
C ARG A 334 12.37 -9.28 80.44
N LEU A 335 12.77 -8.67 81.55
CA LEU A 335 13.97 -7.81 81.59
C LEU A 335 15.27 -8.61 81.40
N ALA A 336 15.37 -9.84 81.90
CA ALA A 336 16.51 -10.72 81.67
C ALA A 336 16.61 -11.16 80.20
N SER A 337 15.47 -11.43 79.53
CA SER A 337 15.43 -11.66 78.08
C SER A 337 15.96 -10.43 77.33
N LEU A 338 15.37 -9.25 77.57
CA LEU A 338 15.80 -8.00 76.93
C LEU A 338 17.28 -7.68 77.21
N GLN A 339 17.80 -8.01 78.39
CA GLN A 339 19.21 -7.83 78.70
C GLN A 339 20.12 -8.84 77.97
N ASN A 340 19.61 -10.03 77.62
CA ASN A 340 20.31 -10.98 76.74
C ASN A 340 20.22 -10.58 75.26
N ASP A 341 19.11 -9.97 74.82
CA ASP A 341 18.96 -9.41 73.48
C ASP A 341 19.87 -8.18 73.28
N VAL A 342 19.98 -7.29 74.28
CA VAL A 342 20.98 -6.21 74.28
C VAL A 342 22.41 -6.76 74.29
N LYS A 343 22.68 -7.89 74.97
CA LYS A 343 23.98 -8.58 74.91
C LYS A 343 24.22 -9.32 73.57
N SER A 344 23.20 -9.71 72.82
CA SER A 344 23.38 -10.31 71.49
C SER A 344 23.70 -9.22 70.47
N VAL A 345 22.91 -8.13 70.44
CA VAL A 345 23.17 -6.94 69.63
C VAL A 345 24.53 -6.32 69.96
N SER A 346 24.91 -6.23 71.24
CA SER A 346 26.23 -5.73 71.64
C SER A 346 27.38 -6.62 71.17
N ARG A 347 27.20 -7.96 71.08
CA ARG A 347 28.21 -8.86 70.49
C ARG A 347 28.30 -8.71 68.97
N CYS A 348 27.16 -8.54 68.29
CA CYS A 348 27.14 -8.29 66.85
C CYS A 348 27.87 -6.98 66.50
N LEU A 349 27.72 -5.94 67.32
CA LEU A 349 28.41 -4.66 67.14
C LEU A 349 29.90 -4.70 67.55
N SER A 350 30.27 -5.45 68.60
CA SER A 350 31.68 -5.55 69.04
C SER A 350 32.58 -6.36 68.09
N ASN A 351 32.01 -7.10 67.13
CA ASN A 351 32.76 -7.94 66.20
C ASN A 351 33.18 -7.21 64.91
N ILE A 352 32.97 -5.89 64.80
CA ILE A 352 33.29 -5.09 63.59
C ILE A 352 34.55 -4.21 63.83
N GLN A 353 35.70 -4.87 64.01
CA GLN A 353 37.04 -4.24 63.99
C GLN A 353 38.16 -5.30 63.83
N PRO A 354 39.34 -4.94 63.31
CA PRO A 354 39.57 -4.59 61.90
C PRO A 354 40.34 -5.67 61.11
N LEU A 355 40.39 -5.48 59.78
CA LEU A 355 41.09 -6.25 58.74
C LEU A 355 42.26 -7.17 59.18
N SER A 356 42.08 -8.49 59.00
CA SER A 356 43.18 -9.45 58.76
C SER A 356 42.64 -10.77 58.16
N PRO A 357 43.51 -11.56 57.51
CA PRO A 357 44.13 -11.30 56.22
C PRO A 357 43.16 -11.57 55.03
N LEU A 358 43.48 -11.00 53.86
CA LEU A 358 42.59 -10.97 52.69
C LEU A 358 42.07 -12.31 52.08
N PRO A 359 42.76 -13.47 52.16
CA PRO A 359 42.36 -14.67 51.40
C PRO A 359 40.97 -15.25 51.68
N SER A 360 40.47 -15.16 52.93
CA SER A 360 39.15 -15.70 53.30
C SER A 360 37.98 -14.83 52.83
N VAL A 361 38.20 -13.51 52.70
CA VAL A 361 37.17 -12.57 52.23
C VAL A 361 36.83 -12.82 50.76
N VAL A 362 37.83 -13.17 49.95
CA VAL A 362 37.65 -13.46 48.51
C VAL A 362 36.72 -14.67 48.32
N SER A 363 36.90 -15.77 49.04
CA SER A 363 36.04 -16.95 48.90
C SER A 363 34.62 -16.71 49.41
N THR A 364 34.44 -15.94 50.50
CA THR A 364 33.10 -15.57 51.02
C THR A 364 32.34 -14.64 50.07
N ILE A 365 33.04 -13.69 49.41
CA ILE A 365 32.42 -12.87 48.36
C ILE A 365 32.08 -13.73 47.13
N GLN A 366 32.96 -14.64 46.72
CA GLN A 366 32.73 -15.53 45.58
C GLN A 366 31.48 -16.42 45.76
N SER A 367 31.20 -16.90 46.97
CA SER A 367 29.94 -17.62 47.25
C SER A 367 28.73 -16.68 47.23
N SER A 368 28.85 -15.48 47.79
CA SER A 368 27.73 -14.52 47.94
C SER A 368 27.30 -13.87 46.61
N VAL A 369 28.18 -13.82 45.60
CA VAL A 369 27.87 -13.28 44.28
C VAL A 369 27.03 -14.25 43.43
N ASN A 370 27.15 -15.56 43.64
CA ASN A 370 26.41 -16.57 42.87
C ASN A 370 24.88 -16.54 43.13
N ASP A 371 24.45 -16.07 44.30
CA ASP A 371 23.03 -16.03 44.69
C ASP A 371 22.28 -14.78 44.18
N ILE A 372 22.96 -13.83 43.52
CA ILE A 372 22.35 -12.56 43.06
C ILE A 372 22.21 -12.56 41.54
N HIS A 373 20.99 -12.75 41.03
CA HIS A 373 20.67 -12.56 39.62
C HIS A 373 20.76 -11.07 39.22
N VAL A 374 21.93 -10.66 38.74
CA VAL A 374 22.18 -9.39 38.04
C VAL A 374 22.73 -9.72 36.65
N SER A 375 22.38 -8.93 35.64
CA SER A 375 22.87 -9.09 34.26
C SER A 375 24.40 -9.12 34.17
N ASP A 376 24.95 -10.03 33.36
CA ASP A 376 26.38 -10.38 33.26
C ASP A 376 27.34 -9.18 33.14
N GLU A 377 26.92 -8.13 32.43
CA GLU A 377 27.64 -6.86 32.28
C GLU A 377 28.14 -6.28 33.62
N GLY A 378 27.31 -6.34 34.66
CA GLY A 378 27.62 -5.79 35.99
C GLY A 378 28.58 -6.66 36.79
N VAL A 379 28.49 -7.99 36.63
CA VAL A 379 29.41 -8.94 37.28
C VAL A 379 30.80 -8.82 36.68
N SER A 380 30.89 -8.70 35.35
CA SER A 380 32.14 -8.50 34.60
C SER A 380 32.93 -7.29 35.11
N LEU A 381 32.27 -6.12 35.22
CA LEU A 381 32.90 -4.89 35.71
C LEU A 381 33.41 -5.01 37.17
N ILE A 382 32.65 -5.66 38.06
CA ILE A 382 33.06 -5.86 39.45
C ILE A 382 34.27 -6.80 39.54
N VAL A 383 34.25 -7.91 38.80
CA VAL A 383 35.38 -8.86 38.71
C VAL A 383 36.64 -8.18 38.14
N GLN A 384 36.50 -7.34 37.11
CA GLN A 384 37.64 -6.62 36.52
C GLN A 384 38.23 -5.60 37.49
N CYS A 385 37.39 -4.86 38.24
CA CYS A 385 37.84 -3.93 39.28
C CYS A 385 38.59 -4.64 40.41
N LEU A 386 38.06 -5.76 40.92
CA LEU A 386 38.70 -6.55 41.97
C LEU A 386 40.02 -7.17 41.49
N THR A 387 40.09 -7.63 40.24
CA THR A 387 41.31 -8.19 39.63
C THR A 387 42.42 -7.14 39.56
N ASN A 388 42.11 -5.93 39.10
CA ASN A 388 43.04 -4.80 39.05
C ASN A 388 43.48 -4.33 40.44
N LEU A 389 42.61 -4.43 41.45
CA LEU A 389 42.98 -4.11 42.84
C LEU A 389 43.99 -5.13 43.38
N CYS A 390 43.76 -6.42 43.14
CA CYS A 390 44.67 -7.49 43.56
C CYS A 390 46.05 -7.41 42.91
N SER A 391 46.15 -7.12 41.60
CA SER A 391 47.44 -6.98 40.92
C SER A 391 48.24 -5.77 41.44
N ASN A 392 47.57 -4.64 41.72
CA ASN A 392 48.20 -3.46 42.31
C ASN A 392 48.71 -3.74 43.74
N VAL A 393 47.96 -4.47 44.58
CA VAL A 393 48.41 -4.87 45.93
C VAL A 393 49.61 -5.81 45.85
N GLN A 394 49.62 -6.78 44.93
CA GLN A 394 50.77 -7.67 44.72
C GLN A 394 52.02 -6.90 44.24
N SER A 395 51.86 -5.91 43.35
CA SER A 395 52.97 -5.05 42.91
C SER A 395 53.51 -4.17 44.04
N LEU A 396 52.66 -3.71 44.95
CA LEU A 396 53.12 -2.99 46.15
C LEU A 396 53.89 -3.90 47.11
N GLN A 397 53.46 -5.16 47.32
CA GLN A 397 54.19 -6.11 48.15
C GLN A 397 55.58 -6.43 47.58
N THR A 398 55.70 -6.72 46.27
CA THR A 398 57.01 -6.99 45.66
C THR A 398 57.94 -5.77 45.67
N ASN A 399 57.40 -4.56 45.49
CA ASN A 399 58.19 -3.33 45.62
C ASN A 399 58.66 -3.09 47.08
N ILE A 400 57.82 -3.33 48.09
CA ILE A 400 58.22 -3.24 49.51
C ILE A 400 59.30 -4.29 49.83
N GLU A 401 59.19 -5.50 49.29
CA GLU A 401 60.18 -6.56 49.48
C GLU A 401 61.51 -6.26 48.77
N HIS A 402 61.48 -5.69 47.56
CA HIS A 402 62.66 -5.16 46.88
C HIS A 402 63.33 -4.02 47.67
N ILE A 403 62.56 -3.07 48.21
CA ILE A 403 63.09 -1.97 49.03
C ILE A 403 63.73 -2.50 50.31
N ASN A 404 63.08 -3.43 51.01
CA ASN A 404 63.64 -4.08 52.20
C ASN A 404 64.94 -4.83 51.87
N ASN A 405 64.99 -5.58 50.77
CA ASN A 405 66.20 -6.30 50.35
C ASN A 405 67.32 -5.33 49.92
N ALA A 406 67.00 -4.22 49.25
CA ALA A 406 67.97 -3.19 48.88
C ALA A 406 68.57 -2.51 50.13
N LEU A 407 67.75 -2.11 51.11
CA LEU A 407 68.20 -1.57 52.39
C LEU A 407 69.08 -2.57 53.16
N LYS A 408 68.64 -3.83 53.25
CA LYS A 408 69.35 -4.91 53.96
C LYS A 408 70.68 -5.30 53.28
N THR A 409 70.83 -5.01 51.98
CA THR A 409 72.08 -5.16 51.23
C THR A 409 72.98 -3.93 51.39
N GLY A 410 72.42 -2.72 51.29
CA GLY A 410 73.17 -1.46 51.45
C GLY A 410 73.73 -1.26 52.87
N MET A 411 72.99 -1.62 53.91
CA MET A 411 73.50 -1.61 55.29
C MET A 411 74.64 -2.62 55.50
N LYS A 412 74.73 -3.68 54.70
CA LYS A 412 75.84 -4.66 54.76
C LYS A 412 77.11 -4.21 54.02
N SER A 413 77.02 -3.26 53.09
CA SER A 413 78.19 -2.75 52.34
C SER A 413 78.78 -1.46 52.91
N LEU A 414 78.13 -0.82 53.88
CA LEU A 414 78.53 0.47 54.47
C LEU A 414 79.23 0.36 55.84
N LEU A 415 79.49 -0.86 56.35
CA LEU A 415 80.19 -1.11 57.61
C LEU A 415 81.60 -1.70 57.36
N PRO A 416 82.66 -0.89 57.32
CA PRO A 416 84.04 -1.38 57.39
C PRO A 416 84.45 -1.70 58.84
N ASP A 417 85.32 -2.69 59.04
CA ASP A 417 85.74 -3.22 60.36
C ASP A 417 86.60 -2.23 61.19
N LYS A 418 85.98 -1.18 61.72
CA LYS A 418 86.49 -0.36 62.83
C LYS A 418 85.36 -0.01 63.80
N PRO A 419 85.60 -0.01 65.12
CA PRO A 419 84.61 0.41 66.10
C PRO A 419 84.37 1.92 66.00
N ILE A 420 83.29 2.29 65.33
CA ILE A 420 82.69 3.63 65.42
C ILE A 420 82.07 3.73 66.81
N SER A 421 82.40 4.77 67.59
CA SER A 421 81.82 4.95 68.93
C SER A 421 80.34 5.31 68.83
N ASP A 422 79.52 4.76 69.73
CA ASP A 422 78.05 4.79 69.64
C ASP A 422 77.50 6.21 69.42
N LYS A 423 78.03 7.22 70.13
CA LYS A 423 77.66 8.64 69.98
C LYS A 423 77.82 9.19 68.56
N SER A 424 78.74 8.63 67.77
CA SER A 424 78.96 8.99 66.37
C SER A 424 77.95 8.28 65.45
N ILE A 425 77.48 7.11 65.85
CA ILE A 425 76.39 6.37 65.17
C ILE A 425 75.06 7.09 65.46
N ASP A 426 74.78 7.44 66.72
CA ASP A 426 73.59 8.20 67.12
C ASP A 426 73.48 9.52 66.35
N ALA A 427 74.56 10.32 66.29
CA ALA A 427 74.59 11.57 65.55
C ALA A 427 74.42 11.39 64.02
N LEU A 428 74.87 10.26 63.46
CA LEU A 428 74.61 9.91 62.05
C LEU A 428 73.16 9.45 61.83
N ILE A 429 72.58 8.70 62.78
CA ILE A 429 71.18 8.29 62.76
C ILE A 429 70.28 9.51 62.84
N ASP A 430 70.49 10.43 63.79
CA ASP A 430 69.71 11.68 63.91
C ASP A 430 69.81 12.54 62.64
N CYS A 431 71.01 12.66 62.07
CA CYS A 431 71.22 13.38 60.80
C CYS A 431 70.47 12.71 59.63
N LEU A 432 70.52 11.38 59.52
CA LEU A 432 69.78 10.63 58.51
C LEU A 432 68.26 10.66 58.73
N LEU A 433 67.79 10.66 59.99
CA LEU A 433 66.39 10.80 60.35
C LEU A 433 65.85 12.18 60.00
N GLU A 434 66.64 13.25 60.20
CA GLU A 434 66.21 14.59 59.85
C GLU A 434 66.31 14.88 58.34
N VAL A 435 67.32 14.32 57.64
CA VAL A 435 67.36 14.34 56.17
C VAL A 435 66.22 13.52 55.55
N THR A 436 65.85 12.38 56.13
CA THR A 436 64.68 11.61 55.64
C THR A 436 63.36 12.28 56.01
N ARG A 437 63.19 12.86 57.21
CA ARG A 437 62.02 13.66 57.59
C ARG A 437 61.82 14.88 56.68
N THR A 438 62.87 15.65 56.42
CA THR A 438 62.78 16.83 55.55
C THR A 438 62.55 16.46 54.08
N ASN A 439 63.06 15.32 53.61
CA ASN A 439 62.73 14.79 52.28
C ASN A 439 61.32 14.19 52.20
N LEU A 440 60.81 13.54 53.27
CA LEU A 440 59.41 13.12 53.34
C LEU A 440 58.48 14.33 53.26
N SER A 441 58.70 15.36 54.08
CA SER A 441 57.89 16.58 54.08
C SER A 441 57.90 17.30 52.73
N LYS A 442 59.03 17.30 52.01
CA LYS A 442 59.10 17.80 50.63
C LYS A 442 58.33 16.93 49.65
N ASN A 443 58.44 15.61 49.74
CA ASN A 443 57.69 14.67 48.89
C ASN A 443 56.18 14.75 49.16
N GLU A 444 55.75 14.91 50.40
CA GLU A 444 54.35 15.13 50.80
C GLU A 444 53.84 16.45 50.22
N ALA A 445 54.58 17.54 50.35
CA ALA A 445 54.23 18.83 49.74
C ALA A 445 54.16 18.75 48.19
N GLN A 446 55.07 18.02 47.55
CA GLN A 446 55.04 17.80 46.11
C GLN A 446 53.88 16.89 45.68
N GLN A 447 53.55 15.84 46.45
CA GLN A 447 52.38 15.00 46.19
C GLN A 447 51.08 15.79 46.35
N LEU A 448 50.94 16.61 47.38
CA LEU A 448 49.79 17.51 47.55
C LEU A 448 49.69 18.51 46.38
N GLN A 449 50.81 19.08 45.93
CA GLN A 449 50.81 19.95 44.75
C GLN A 449 50.42 19.22 43.45
N ILE A 450 50.88 17.97 43.27
CA ILE A 450 50.48 17.13 42.14
C ILE A 450 48.97 16.80 42.21
N VAL A 451 48.45 16.45 43.39
CA VAL A 451 47.02 16.16 43.61
C VAL A 451 46.18 17.38 43.23
N VAL A 452 46.48 18.57 43.75
CA VAL A 452 45.77 19.81 43.40
C VAL A 452 45.82 20.08 41.89
N LEU A 453 46.99 19.96 41.26
CA LEU A 453 47.12 20.16 39.81
C LEU A 453 46.36 19.10 38.98
N THR A 454 46.21 17.87 39.48
CA THR A 454 45.36 16.86 38.84
C THR A 454 43.88 17.13 39.05
N GLU A 455 43.45 17.61 40.23
CA GLU A 455 42.06 17.98 40.50
C GLU A 455 41.63 19.20 39.68
N GLU A 456 42.47 20.23 39.56
CA GLU A 456 42.25 21.38 38.69
C GLU A 456 42.15 20.97 37.20
N LYS A 457 43.06 20.10 36.75
CA LYS A 457 43.06 19.58 35.38
C LYS A 457 41.81 18.75 35.08
N ASP A 458 41.42 17.85 35.98
CA ASP A 458 40.24 17.01 35.84
C ASP A 458 38.94 17.82 35.91
N ALA A 459 38.90 18.88 36.72
CA ALA A 459 37.81 19.84 36.72
C ALA A 459 37.69 20.57 35.37
N ALA A 460 38.81 21.06 34.82
CA ALA A 460 38.85 21.73 33.51
C ALA A 460 38.47 20.78 32.36
N ILE A 461 38.85 19.49 32.44
CA ILE A 461 38.42 18.45 31.49
C ILE A 461 36.90 18.24 31.61
N LYS A 462 36.36 18.02 32.80
CA LYS A 462 34.92 17.81 33.03
C LYS A 462 34.08 19.02 32.59
N GLU A 463 34.57 20.24 32.80
CA GLU A 463 33.93 21.48 32.33
C GLU A 463 33.95 21.60 30.79
N ARG A 464 35.05 21.19 30.14
CA ARG A 464 35.14 21.12 28.67
C ARG A 464 34.22 20.04 28.10
N GLU A 465 34.15 18.86 28.72
CA GLU A 465 33.22 17.79 28.34
C GLU A 465 31.76 18.21 28.55
N ALA A 466 31.45 19.00 29.57
CA ALA A 466 30.12 19.59 29.74
C ALA A 466 29.78 20.53 28.58
N ARG A 467 30.66 21.50 28.26
CA ARG A 467 30.48 22.43 27.12
C ARG A 467 30.29 21.69 25.79
N VAL A 468 31.15 20.74 25.46
CA VAL A 468 31.05 19.97 24.19
C VAL A 468 29.77 19.12 24.14
N ARG A 469 29.31 18.57 25.28
CA ARG A 469 28.01 17.87 25.33
C ARG A 469 26.85 18.84 25.13
N ASP A 470 26.88 20.02 25.72
CA ASP A 470 25.80 21.02 25.56
C ASP A 470 25.76 21.60 24.13
N GLU A 471 26.91 21.88 23.52
CA GLU A 471 27.04 22.28 22.11
C GLU A 471 26.46 21.21 21.17
N CYS A 472 26.88 19.94 21.35
CA CYS A 472 26.34 18.80 20.60
C CYS A 472 24.84 18.60 20.82
N ASN A 473 24.34 18.76 22.05
CA ASN A 473 22.91 18.70 22.38
C ASN A 473 22.10 19.83 21.76
N ILE A 474 22.70 21.00 21.51
CA ILE A 474 22.07 22.12 20.79
C ILE A 474 22.03 21.79 19.29
N GLU A 475 23.16 21.39 18.69
CA GLU A 475 23.22 21.04 17.26
C GLU A 475 22.27 19.88 16.91
N LEU A 476 22.25 18.82 17.72
CA LEU A 476 21.30 17.71 17.56
C LEU A 476 19.84 18.16 17.70
N ARG A 477 19.54 19.09 18.61
CA ARG A 477 18.18 19.63 18.81
C ARG A 477 17.73 20.45 17.60
N ASP A 478 18.61 21.29 17.06
CA ASP A 478 18.31 22.13 15.90
C ASP A 478 18.23 21.28 14.62
N ARG A 479 19.10 20.28 14.46
CA ARG A 479 19.04 19.31 13.34
C ARG A 479 17.78 18.44 13.39
N LEU A 480 17.35 18.00 14.57
CA LEU A 480 16.04 17.37 14.76
C LEU A 480 14.88 18.36 14.50
N GLY A 481 15.09 19.65 14.75
CA GLY A 481 14.18 20.72 14.36
C GLY A 481 14.00 20.84 12.85
N THR A 482 15.10 20.92 12.08
CA THR A 482 15.03 21.01 10.61
C THR A 482 14.43 19.74 10.01
N LEU A 483 14.87 18.55 10.44
CA LEU A 483 14.35 17.27 9.94
C LEU A 483 12.84 17.13 10.18
N ARG A 484 12.33 17.58 11.34
CA ARG A 484 10.88 17.56 11.62
C ARG A 484 10.10 18.52 10.73
N GLU A 485 10.66 19.68 10.39
CA GLU A 485 10.01 20.66 9.50
C GLU A 485 10.09 20.22 8.03
N GLU A 486 11.22 19.65 7.58
CA GLU A 486 11.37 19.00 6.27
C GLU A 486 10.34 17.86 6.10
N GLU A 487 10.22 16.99 7.11
CA GLU A 487 9.24 15.90 7.12
C GLU A 487 7.79 16.42 7.20
N ARG A 488 7.54 17.54 7.89
CA ARG A 488 6.24 18.23 7.90
C ARG A 488 5.88 18.78 6.52
N ILE A 489 6.84 19.43 5.85
CA ILE A 489 6.67 19.96 4.48
C ILE A 489 6.46 18.81 3.49
N LYS A 490 7.20 17.70 3.61
CA LYS A 490 7.02 16.51 2.76
C LYS A 490 5.60 15.94 2.90
N ARG A 491 5.13 15.72 4.14
CA ARG A 491 3.74 15.26 4.41
C ARG A 491 2.68 16.25 3.94
N GLU A 492 2.97 17.55 3.94
CA GLU A 492 2.02 18.57 3.45
C GLU A 492 1.94 18.54 1.91
N LYS A 493 3.06 18.36 1.20
CA LYS A 493 3.08 18.10 -0.25
C LYS A 493 2.39 16.79 -0.64
N GLU A 494 2.79 15.66 -0.05
CA GLU A 494 2.19 14.33 -0.28
C GLU A 494 0.65 14.37 -0.09
N LYS A 495 0.19 15.14 0.90
CA LYS A 495 -1.24 15.34 1.16
C LYS A 495 -1.91 16.22 0.11
N ASP A 496 -1.29 17.31 -0.31
CA ASP A 496 -1.87 18.19 -1.34
C ASP A 496 -1.91 17.49 -2.71
N GLU A 497 -0.91 16.66 -3.04
CA GLU A 497 -0.89 15.75 -4.20
C GLU A 497 -2.00 14.68 -4.13
N LEU A 498 -2.23 14.08 -2.96
CA LEU A 498 -3.38 13.19 -2.75
C LEU A 498 -4.73 13.92 -2.86
N VAL A 499 -4.80 15.20 -2.48
CA VAL A 499 -6.01 16.04 -2.62
C VAL A 499 -6.25 16.48 -4.05
N THR A 500 -5.22 16.69 -4.88
CA THR A 500 -5.41 16.91 -6.33
C THR A 500 -5.85 15.63 -7.02
N LYS A 501 -5.19 14.49 -6.76
CA LYS A 501 -5.57 13.19 -7.35
C LYS A 501 -7.00 12.79 -6.98
N ALA A 502 -7.39 12.91 -5.71
CA ALA A 502 -8.76 12.61 -5.28
C ALA A 502 -9.80 13.59 -5.86
N ARG A 503 -9.42 14.81 -6.26
CA ARG A 503 -10.31 15.74 -7.00
C ARG A 503 -10.47 15.35 -8.46
N GLU A 504 -9.42 14.83 -9.09
CA GLU A 504 -9.44 14.36 -10.47
C GLU A 504 -10.27 13.07 -10.58
N GLU A 505 -10.07 12.12 -9.67
CA GLU A 505 -10.89 10.90 -9.53
C GLU A 505 -12.37 11.22 -9.23
N LEU A 506 -12.63 12.19 -8.34
CA LEU A 506 -13.99 12.68 -8.08
C LEU A 506 -14.60 13.39 -9.29
N LYS A 507 -13.80 14.06 -10.13
CA LYS A 507 -14.30 14.68 -11.36
C LYS A 507 -14.65 13.62 -12.39
N GLU A 508 -13.74 12.68 -12.67
CA GLU A 508 -13.93 11.60 -13.63
C GLU A 508 -15.15 10.74 -13.30
N THR A 509 -15.32 10.35 -12.03
CA THR A 509 -16.50 9.59 -11.56
C THR A 509 -17.82 10.39 -11.64
N ASN A 510 -17.78 11.72 -11.48
CA ASN A 510 -18.96 12.57 -11.71
C ASN A 510 -19.26 12.74 -13.21
N ASP A 511 -18.25 12.91 -14.06
CA ASP A 511 -18.42 12.99 -15.52
C ASP A 511 -18.95 11.65 -16.08
N GLN A 512 -18.49 10.51 -15.55
CA GLN A 512 -19.01 9.18 -15.87
C GLN A 512 -20.47 9.02 -15.45
N ARG A 513 -20.84 9.39 -14.21
CA ARG A 513 -22.24 9.39 -13.74
C ARG A 513 -23.13 10.34 -14.53
N LEU A 514 -22.62 11.48 -14.97
CA LEU A 514 -23.34 12.40 -15.86
C LEU A 514 -23.55 11.81 -17.27
N SER A 515 -22.68 10.91 -17.72
CA SER A 515 -22.88 10.12 -18.95
C SER A 515 -23.96 9.05 -18.76
N GLU A 516 -23.87 8.28 -17.67
CA GLU A 516 -24.85 7.24 -17.29
C GLU A 516 -26.27 7.81 -17.12
N ILE A 517 -26.41 8.93 -16.41
CA ILE A 517 -27.70 9.64 -16.24
C ILE A 517 -28.26 10.13 -17.58
N LYS A 518 -27.42 10.51 -18.57
CA LYS A 518 -27.89 10.85 -19.92
C LYS A 518 -28.40 9.61 -20.65
N SER A 519 -27.69 8.48 -20.54
CA SER A 519 -28.10 7.20 -21.13
C SER A 519 -29.45 6.73 -20.56
N LEU A 520 -29.58 6.70 -19.22
CA LEU A 520 -30.83 6.30 -18.56
C LEU A 520 -32.00 7.23 -18.87
N ARG A 521 -31.76 8.55 -19.04
CA ARG A 521 -32.79 9.49 -19.52
C ARG A 521 -33.21 9.24 -20.96
N GLN A 522 -32.28 8.80 -21.82
CA GLN A 522 -32.60 8.43 -23.20
C GLN A 522 -33.38 7.10 -23.26
N GLU A 523 -33.01 6.12 -22.43
CA GLU A 523 -33.72 4.84 -22.30
C GLU A 523 -35.13 5.02 -21.75
N LEU A 524 -35.31 5.77 -20.66
CA LEU A 524 -36.62 6.15 -20.13
C LEU A 524 -37.48 6.81 -21.21
N LYS A 525 -36.92 7.74 -21.99
CA LYS A 525 -37.63 8.39 -23.10
C LYS A 525 -37.99 7.45 -24.27
N THR A 526 -37.30 6.32 -24.42
CA THR A 526 -37.76 5.24 -25.32
C THR A 526 -38.84 4.38 -24.69
N LYS A 527 -38.77 4.10 -23.37
CA LYS A 527 -39.80 3.34 -22.64
C LYS A 527 -41.12 4.10 -22.47
N GLU A 528 -41.07 5.42 -22.30
CA GLU A 528 -42.25 6.29 -22.35
C GLU A 528 -42.99 6.14 -23.69
N LYS A 529 -42.26 6.15 -24.82
CA LYS A 529 -42.85 5.93 -26.15
C LYS A 529 -43.40 4.52 -26.36
N GLU A 530 -42.69 3.48 -25.89
CA GLU A 530 -43.20 2.09 -25.93
C GLU A 530 -44.51 1.95 -25.13
N LEU A 531 -44.61 2.62 -23.97
CA LEU A 531 -45.81 2.64 -23.15
C LEU A 531 -46.94 3.45 -23.79
N GLU A 532 -46.63 4.58 -24.43
CA GLU A 532 -47.58 5.37 -25.22
C GLU A 532 -48.20 4.50 -26.34
N THR A 533 -47.38 3.86 -27.18
CA THR A 533 -47.87 2.93 -28.22
C THR A 533 -48.70 1.77 -27.67
N LYS A 534 -48.32 1.21 -26.50
CA LYS A 534 -49.11 0.14 -25.85
C LYS A 534 -50.41 0.66 -25.25
N CYS A 535 -50.48 1.92 -24.84
CA CYS A 535 -51.73 2.55 -24.43
C CYS A 535 -52.65 2.82 -25.62
N GLU A 536 -52.13 3.03 -26.83
CA GLU A 536 -52.91 3.01 -28.08
C GLU A 536 -53.44 1.60 -28.38
N GLU A 537 -52.59 0.57 -28.39
CA GLU A 537 -52.99 -0.84 -28.59
C GLU A 537 -54.08 -1.30 -27.60
N ILE A 538 -53.96 -0.92 -26.32
CA ILE A 538 -54.94 -1.24 -25.28
C ILE A 538 -56.27 -0.50 -25.50
N LYS A 539 -56.27 0.70 -26.11
CA LYS A 539 -57.53 1.41 -26.48
C LYS A 539 -58.25 0.66 -27.61
N GLU A 540 -57.52 0.12 -28.59
CA GLU A 540 -58.11 -0.69 -29.67
C GLU A 540 -58.65 -2.04 -29.13
N LEU A 541 -57.87 -2.76 -28.32
CA LEU A 541 -58.32 -4.01 -27.70
C LEU A 541 -59.57 -3.82 -26.81
N LYS A 542 -59.71 -2.66 -26.17
CA LYS A 542 -60.88 -2.32 -25.35
C LYS A 542 -62.16 -2.10 -26.16
N ILE A 543 -62.07 -1.83 -27.46
CA ILE A 543 -63.23 -1.80 -28.35
C ILE A 543 -63.74 -3.24 -28.58
N ASN A 544 -62.82 -4.18 -28.83
CA ASN A 544 -63.14 -5.59 -29.11
C ASN A 544 -63.64 -6.36 -27.87
N PHE A 545 -63.32 -5.92 -26.65
CA PHE A 545 -63.68 -6.63 -25.42
C PHE A 545 -65.19 -6.61 -25.09
N ASN A 546 -65.95 -5.63 -25.60
CA ASN A 546 -67.39 -5.56 -25.34
C ASN A 546 -68.15 -6.78 -25.88
N ASP A 547 -67.79 -7.27 -27.07
CA ASP A 547 -68.54 -8.34 -27.76
C ASP A 547 -68.39 -9.71 -27.09
N LEU A 548 -67.29 -9.95 -26.37
CA LEU A 548 -67.02 -11.20 -25.65
C LEU A 548 -67.83 -11.36 -24.35
N THR A 549 -68.46 -10.30 -23.85
CA THR A 549 -69.17 -10.31 -22.55
C THR A 549 -70.42 -11.20 -22.55
N ILE A 550 -70.96 -11.55 -23.73
CA ILE A 550 -72.18 -12.36 -23.88
C ILE A 550 -71.92 -13.88 -23.71
N ALA A 551 -70.68 -14.35 -23.89
CA ALA A 551 -70.39 -15.78 -24.03
C ALA A 551 -70.24 -16.57 -22.71
N ASN A 552 -70.10 -15.90 -21.56
CA ASN A 552 -69.31 -16.46 -20.45
C ASN A 552 -70.09 -16.96 -19.22
N THR A 553 -71.24 -17.61 -19.43
CA THR A 553 -72.00 -18.30 -18.36
C THR A 553 -71.57 -19.76 -18.13
N ASN A 554 -70.75 -20.35 -19.00
CA ASN A 554 -70.42 -21.78 -18.97
C ASN A 554 -69.13 -22.14 -18.19
N LEU A 555 -68.20 -21.20 -17.97
CA LEU A 555 -66.90 -21.49 -17.30
C LEU A 555 -67.03 -21.87 -15.81
N ILE A 556 -68.17 -21.62 -15.17
CA ILE A 556 -68.36 -21.79 -13.72
C ILE A 556 -68.19 -23.26 -13.28
N ASN A 557 -68.41 -24.23 -14.17
CA ASN A 557 -68.21 -25.66 -13.86
C ASN A 557 -66.75 -26.12 -14.02
N GLU A 558 -65.96 -25.51 -14.91
CA GLU A 558 -64.54 -25.89 -15.11
C GLU A 558 -63.65 -25.41 -13.95
N LEU A 559 -64.02 -24.29 -13.29
CA LEU A 559 -63.40 -23.85 -12.03
C LEU A 559 -63.45 -24.92 -10.92
N GLY A 560 -64.36 -25.89 -11.01
CA GLY A 560 -64.40 -27.04 -10.10
C GLY A 560 -63.22 -28.02 -10.29
N LYS A 561 -62.76 -28.23 -11.53
CA LYS A 561 -61.61 -29.11 -11.84
C LYS A 561 -60.29 -28.41 -11.57
N LEU A 562 -60.17 -27.15 -12.01
CA LEU A 562 -58.99 -26.29 -11.77
C LEU A 562 -58.59 -26.25 -10.30
N LYS A 563 -59.58 -26.21 -9.38
CA LYS A 563 -59.32 -26.23 -7.94
C LYS A 563 -58.69 -27.54 -7.42
N ALA A 564 -58.91 -28.66 -8.10
CA ALA A 564 -58.24 -29.92 -7.77
C ALA A 564 -56.81 -29.96 -8.33
N SER A 565 -56.61 -29.49 -9.58
CA SER A 565 -55.28 -29.41 -10.20
C SER A 565 -54.34 -28.48 -9.43
N LEU A 566 -54.82 -27.27 -9.05
CA LEU A 566 -54.05 -26.30 -8.28
C LEU A 566 -53.54 -26.86 -6.94
N HIS A 567 -54.30 -27.76 -6.31
CA HIS A 567 -53.88 -28.39 -5.05
C HIS A 567 -52.83 -29.50 -5.26
N HIS A 568 -52.74 -30.05 -6.48
CA HIS A 568 -51.65 -30.93 -6.90
C HIS A 568 -50.38 -30.11 -7.21
N GLU A 569 -50.50 -29.01 -7.96
CA GLU A 569 -49.42 -28.04 -8.24
C GLU A 569 -48.82 -27.47 -6.95
N GLU A 570 -49.64 -27.04 -5.98
CA GLU A 570 -49.16 -26.58 -4.67
C GLU A 570 -48.30 -27.64 -3.95
N LYS A 571 -48.61 -28.93 -4.13
CA LYS A 571 -47.83 -30.03 -3.56
C LYS A 571 -46.52 -30.24 -4.33
N GLU A 572 -46.53 -30.24 -5.65
CA GLU A 572 -45.30 -30.34 -6.44
C GLU A 572 -44.38 -29.12 -6.23
N HIS A 573 -44.94 -27.93 -6.05
CA HIS A 573 -44.20 -26.74 -5.65
C HIS A 573 -43.61 -26.84 -4.23
N SER A 574 -44.32 -27.48 -3.29
CA SER A 574 -43.75 -27.83 -1.97
C SER A 574 -42.58 -28.81 -2.09
N ASP A 575 -42.75 -29.90 -2.83
CA ASP A 575 -41.74 -30.96 -2.96
C ASP A 575 -40.51 -30.48 -3.76
N THR A 576 -40.70 -29.63 -4.78
CA THR A 576 -39.59 -28.95 -5.48
C THR A 576 -38.92 -27.86 -4.64
N LEU A 577 -39.63 -27.13 -3.78
CA LEU A 577 -39.02 -26.23 -2.79
C LEU A 577 -38.13 -26.98 -1.79
N ILE A 578 -38.55 -28.17 -1.35
CA ILE A 578 -37.73 -29.05 -0.49
C ILE A 578 -36.46 -29.53 -1.23
N LEU A 579 -36.58 -29.88 -2.51
CA LEU A 579 -35.43 -30.26 -3.35
C LEU A 579 -34.47 -29.10 -3.60
N ILE A 580 -34.98 -27.90 -3.91
CA ILE A 580 -34.17 -26.68 -4.08
C ILE A 580 -33.45 -26.34 -2.77
N LYS A 581 -34.11 -26.49 -1.62
CA LYS A 581 -33.51 -26.27 -0.30
C LYS A 581 -32.35 -27.24 -0.04
N THR A 582 -32.53 -28.54 -0.25
CA THR A 582 -31.45 -29.54 -0.05
C THR A 582 -30.30 -29.39 -1.06
N GLN A 583 -30.58 -28.97 -2.30
CA GLN A 583 -29.53 -28.58 -3.25
C GLN A 583 -28.74 -27.36 -2.79
N ASN A 584 -29.39 -26.35 -2.20
CA ASN A 584 -28.71 -25.18 -1.68
C ASN A 584 -27.91 -25.49 -0.41
N GLU A 585 -28.43 -26.30 0.52
CA GLU A 585 -27.67 -26.80 1.68
C GLU A 585 -26.42 -27.59 1.25
N THR A 586 -26.51 -28.36 0.17
CA THR A 586 -25.37 -29.08 -0.41
C THR A 586 -24.35 -28.12 -1.03
N ARG A 587 -24.81 -27.11 -1.79
CA ARG A 587 -23.94 -26.04 -2.33
C ARG A 587 -23.25 -25.24 -1.22
N GLU A 588 -23.94 -24.93 -0.12
CA GLU A 588 -23.34 -24.25 1.03
C GLU A 588 -22.25 -25.09 1.70
N MET A 589 -22.43 -26.42 1.79
CA MET A 589 -21.36 -27.33 2.25
C MET A 589 -20.16 -27.38 1.29
N ASP A 590 -20.38 -27.43 -0.02
CA ASP A 590 -19.30 -27.46 -1.02
C ASP A 590 -18.55 -26.11 -1.11
N ILE A 591 -19.26 -24.99 -1.01
CA ILE A 591 -18.67 -23.64 -0.88
C ILE A 591 -17.87 -23.55 0.43
N SER A 592 -18.40 -24.07 1.54
CA SER A 592 -17.67 -24.09 2.83
C SER A 592 -16.40 -24.96 2.77
N ARG A 593 -16.44 -26.09 2.06
CA ARG A 593 -15.28 -26.97 1.86
C ARG A 593 -14.20 -26.27 1.02
N THR A 594 -14.57 -25.73 -0.13
CA THR A 594 -13.63 -25.03 -1.03
C THR A 594 -13.04 -23.76 -0.39
N LEU A 595 -13.82 -23.00 0.39
CA LEU A 595 -13.29 -21.88 1.18
C LEU A 595 -12.28 -22.32 2.24
N GLN A 596 -12.49 -23.48 2.88
CA GLN A 596 -11.54 -24.05 3.85
C GLN A 596 -10.27 -24.58 3.16
N GLU A 597 -10.38 -25.15 1.95
CA GLU A 597 -9.24 -25.57 1.12
C GLU A 597 -8.40 -24.36 0.67
N TYR A 598 -9.03 -23.30 0.14
CA TYR A 598 -8.36 -22.05 -0.20
C TYR A 598 -7.67 -21.40 1.00
N LYS A 599 -8.29 -21.48 2.20
CA LYS A 599 -7.70 -20.97 3.44
C LYS A 599 -6.45 -21.74 3.85
N ILE A 600 -6.41 -23.06 3.65
CA ILE A 600 -5.22 -23.89 3.90
C ILE A 600 -4.11 -23.49 2.91
N GLN A 601 -4.40 -23.41 1.61
CA GLN A 601 -3.44 -22.96 0.60
C GLN A 601 -2.88 -21.55 0.91
N CYS A 602 -3.72 -20.63 1.39
CA CYS A 602 -3.27 -19.30 1.80
C CYS A 602 -2.32 -19.35 3.02
N GLN A 603 -2.51 -20.29 3.95
CA GLN A 603 -1.61 -20.49 5.09
C GLN A 603 -0.28 -21.13 4.68
N GLU A 604 -0.30 -22.07 3.72
CA GLU A 604 0.90 -22.67 3.13
C GLU A 604 1.70 -21.63 2.32
N HIS A 605 1.05 -20.84 1.47
CA HIS A 605 1.68 -19.73 0.75
C HIS A 605 2.25 -18.68 1.71
N ALA A 606 1.53 -18.28 2.75
CA ALA A 606 2.06 -17.33 3.76
C ALA A 606 3.29 -17.89 4.48
N SER A 607 3.29 -19.17 4.85
CA SER A 607 4.43 -19.85 5.48
C SER A 607 5.65 -19.91 4.54
N THR A 608 5.41 -20.16 3.25
CA THR A 608 6.46 -20.15 2.21
C THR A 608 7.02 -18.74 2.00
N ILE A 609 6.18 -17.71 1.97
CA ILE A 609 6.62 -16.30 1.87
C ILE A 609 7.52 -15.93 3.06
N VAL A 610 7.11 -16.21 4.30
CA VAL A 610 7.93 -15.91 5.50
C VAL A 610 9.27 -16.67 5.48
N SER A 611 9.30 -17.90 4.95
CA SER A 611 10.53 -18.67 4.75
C SER A 611 11.47 -18.05 3.71
N LEU A 612 10.92 -17.50 2.62
CA LEU A 612 11.68 -16.79 1.59
C LEU A 612 12.16 -15.41 2.05
N GLU A 613 11.33 -14.66 2.80
CA GLU A 613 11.70 -13.40 3.43
C GLU A 613 12.84 -13.59 4.43
N GLY A 614 12.79 -14.62 5.27
CA GLY A 614 13.88 -14.95 6.20
C GLY A 614 15.20 -15.28 5.49
N LYS A 615 15.15 -16.03 4.37
CA LYS A 615 16.33 -16.30 3.53
C LYS A 615 16.87 -15.03 2.87
N LEU A 616 15.99 -14.16 2.37
CA LEU A 616 16.37 -12.89 1.75
C LEU A 616 17.01 -11.93 2.76
N ILE A 617 16.47 -11.83 3.97
CA ILE A 617 17.05 -11.05 5.07
C ILE A 617 18.44 -11.58 5.43
N GLY A 618 18.61 -12.90 5.57
CA GLY A 618 19.93 -13.51 5.80
C GLY A 618 20.94 -13.18 4.70
N ALA A 619 20.56 -13.29 3.42
CA ALA A 619 21.43 -12.92 2.30
C ALA A 619 21.77 -11.42 2.27
N LEU A 620 20.84 -10.55 2.65
CA LEU A 620 21.08 -9.10 2.78
C LEU A 620 22.02 -8.79 3.96
N GLU A 621 21.90 -9.46 5.10
CA GLU A 621 22.83 -9.34 6.23
C GLU A 621 24.24 -9.85 5.89
N GLU A 622 24.37 -10.94 5.15
CA GLU A 622 25.68 -11.36 4.64
C GLU A 622 26.25 -10.32 3.66
N GLY A 623 25.42 -9.77 2.77
CA GLY A 623 25.79 -8.70 1.85
C GLY A 623 26.27 -7.41 2.53
N THR A 624 25.66 -7.00 3.65
CA THR A 624 26.15 -5.84 4.43
C THR A 624 27.46 -6.16 5.16
N ARG A 625 27.59 -7.34 5.77
CA ARG A 625 28.85 -7.80 6.39
C ARG A 625 29.99 -7.91 5.38
N TRP A 626 29.71 -8.27 4.13
CA TRP A 626 30.72 -8.25 3.05
C TRP A 626 31.17 -6.83 2.70
N LYS A 627 30.24 -5.88 2.55
CA LYS A 627 30.58 -4.46 2.31
C LYS A 627 31.35 -3.83 3.48
N GLU A 628 31.02 -4.21 4.72
CA GLU A 628 31.75 -3.77 5.91
C GLU A 628 33.20 -4.29 5.90
N ARG A 629 33.44 -5.57 5.52
CA ARG A 629 34.80 -6.09 5.31
C ARG A 629 35.54 -5.35 4.20
N GLU A 630 34.87 -5.07 3.08
CA GLU A 630 35.46 -4.35 1.95
C GLU A 630 35.88 -2.92 2.34
N MET A 631 35.03 -2.17 3.05
CA MET A 631 35.42 -0.84 3.55
C MET A 631 36.62 -0.93 4.51
N ASN A 632 36.62 -1.91 5.42
CA ASN A 632 37.74 -2.16 6.34
C ASN A 632 39.06 -2.54 5.62
N THR A 633 39.02 -3.24 4.48
CA THR A 633 40.23 -3.55 3.70
C THR A 633 40.66 -2.39 2.81
N GLN A 634 39.73 -1.63 2.23
CA GLN A 634 40.04 -0.38 1.52
C GLN A 634 40.64 0.69 2.44
N GLU A 635 40.17 0.82 3.69
CA GLU A 635 40.71 1.76 4.68
C GLU A 635 42.13 1.36 5.11
N LYS A 636 42.38 0.06 5.34
CA LYS A 636 43.74 -0.46 5.60
C LYS A 636 44.69 -0.23 4.43
N LEU A 637 44.24 -0.42 3.18
CA LEU A 637 45.03 -0.12 1.99
C LEU A 637 45.38 1.38 1.91
N LYS A 638 44.42 2.29 2.18
CA LYS A 638 44.69 3.73 2.25
C LYS A 638 45.68 4.08 3.36
N SER A 639 45.56 3.47 4.55
CA SER A 639 46.51 3.69 5.65
C SER A 639 47.93 3.27 5.26
N LEU A 640 48.09 2.07 4.69
CA LEU A 640 49.38 1.56 4.22
C LEU A 640 49.96 2.38 3.06
N GLN A 641 49.12 2.91 2.18
CA GLN A 641 49.53 3.81 1.10
C GLN A 641 50.03 5.16 1.65
N ASN A 642 49.29 5.75 2.59
CA ASN A 642 49.69 6.99 3.26
C ASN A 642 51.03 6.82 4.02
N GLU A 643 51.23 5.68 4.71
CA GLU A 643 52.51 5.36 5.34
C GLU A 643 53.65 5.21 4.32
N LEU A 644 53.37 4.60 3.15
CA LEU A 644 54.33 4.49 2.05
C LEU A 644 54.74 5.85 1.50
N GLU A 645 53.77 6.74 1.23
CA GLU A 645 54.02 8.11 0.75
C GLU A 645 54.79 8.95 1.79
N LEU A 646 54.44 8.84 3.07
CA LEU A 646 55.15 9.51 4.17
C LEU A 646 56.59 9.01 4.30
N LEU A 647 56.81 7.69 4.19
CA LEU A 647 58.15 7.10 4.27
C LEU A 647 58.99 7.40 3.02
N GLN A 648 58.40 7.43 1.83
CA GLN A 648 59.07 7.91 0.62
C GLN A 648 59.51 9.37 0.79
N SER A 649 58.62 10.24 1.30
CA SER A 649 58.93 11.65 1.60
C SER A 649 60.09 11.81 2.61
N SER A 650 60.21 10.90 3.58
CA SER A 650 61.32 10.90 4.54
C SER A 650 62.64 10.32 4.00
N SER A 651 62.61 9.62 2.85
CA SER A 651 63.69 8.69 2.46
C SER A 651 64.94 9.34 1.87
N GLU A 652 64.86 10.61 1.48
CA GLU A 652 65.95 11.34 0.80
C GLU A 652 67.23 11.50 1.65
N SER A 653 67.15 11.29 2.96
CA SER A 653 68.25 11.50 3.91
C SER A 653 68.92 10.23 4.48
N SER A 654 68.44 9.01 4.20
CA SER A 654 68.93 7.78 4.86
C SER A 654 68.70 6.48 4.07
N GLN A 655 69.12 6.47 2.81
CA GLN A 655 68.85 5.44 1.78
C GLN A 655 69.05 3.96 2.16
N SER A 656 69.88 3.60 3.14
CA SER A 656 70.15 2.20 3.48
C SER A 656 69.03 1.54 4.31
N LYS A 657 68.51 2.23 5.34
CA LYS A 657 67.52 1.64 6.27
C LYS A 657 66.09 1.72 5.72
N THR A 658 65.75 2.79 5.01
CA THR A 658 64.44 2.96 4.38
C THR A 658 64.18 1.92 3.29
N ASN A 659 65.18 1.51 2.51
CA ASN A 659 65.00 0.48 1.47
C ASN A 659 64.50 -0.87 2.04
N ASN A 660 64.99 -1.31 3.20
CA ASN A 660 64.50 -2.54 3.84
C ASN A 660 63.05 -2.41 4.33
N ILE A 661 62.70 -1.27 4.93
CA ILE A 661 61.32 -0.99 5.41
C ILE A 661 60.36 -0.90 4.22
N LEU A 662 60.74 -0.19 3.15
CA LEU A 662 59.98 -0.11 1.89
C LEU A 662 59.82 -1.48 1.23
N GLN A 663 60.80 -2.39 1.33
CA GLN A 663 60.66 -3.75 0.82
C GLN A 663 59.67 -4.59 1.65
N VAL A 664 59.63 -4.42 2.99
CA VAL A 664 58.63 -5.08 3.86
C VAL A 664 57.23 -4.54 3.57
N LEU A 665 57.05 -3.21 3.52
CA LEU A 665 55.77 -2.58 3.21
C LEU A 665 55.27 -2.96 1.81
N ARG A 666 56.14 -3.04 0.80
CA ARG A 666 55.77 -3.54 -0.54
C ARG A 666 55.28 -4.99 -0.51
N ARG A 667 55.89 -5.87 0.29
CA ARG A 667 55.39 -7.26 0.46
C ARG A 667 54.04 -7.30 1.18
N GLN A 668 53.85 -6.46 2.20
CA GLN A 668 52.56 -6.34 2.90
C GLN A 668 51.47 -5.79 1.99
N LEU A 669 51.77 -4.80 1.15
CA LEU A 669 50.84 -4.25 0.15
C LEU A 669 50.48 -5.30 -0.93
N VAL A 670 51.45 -6.09 -1.40
CA VAL A 670 51.19 -7.20 -2.33
C VAL A 670 50.28 -8.25 -1.68
N HIS A 671 50.56 -8.70 -0.45
CA HIS A 671 49.69 -9.65 0.25
C HIS A 671 48.30 -9.08 0.60
N ALA A 672 48.19 -7.77 0.85
CA ALA A 672 46.90 -7.11 1.03
C ALA A 672 46.07 -7.10 -0.27
N ASN A 673 46.70 -6.81 -1.41
CA ASN A 673 46.08 -6.90 -2.73
C ASN A 673 45.69 -8.35 -3.07
N GLU A 674 46.59 -9.32 -2.88
CA GLU A 674 46.29 -10.76 -3.06
C GLU A 674 45.13 -11.23 -2.17
N SER A 675 44.98 -10.66 -0.97
CA SER A 675 43.83 -10.93 -0.08
C SER A 675 42.56 -10.29 -0.63
N SER A 676 42.62 -9.03 -1.07
CA SER A 676 41.48 -8.31 -1.64
C SER A 676 40.97 -8.98 -2.92
N ASP A 677 41.86 -9.45 -3.80
CA ASP A 677 41.47 -10.18 -5.01
C ASP A 677 40.88 -11.58 -4.71
N LYS A 678 41.35 -12.26 -3.67
CA LYS A 678 40.70 -13.50 -3.17
C LYS A 678 39.33 -13.23 -2.54
N GLU A 679 39.11 -12.06 -1.95
CA GLU A 679 37.79 -11.65 -1.45
C GLU A 679 36.84 -11.23 -2.59
N ARG A 680 37.34 -10.55 -3.63
CA ARG A 680 36.59 -10.27 -4.87
C ARG A 680 36.16 -11.55 -5.58
N GLU A 681 37.03 -12.55 -5.66
CA GLU A 681 36.69 -13.83 -6.28
C GLU A 681 35.62 -14.60 -5.48
N ARG A 682 35.69 -14.57 -4.14
CA ARG A 682 34.61 -15.09 -3.28
C ARG A 682 33.30 -14.32 -3.44
N ALA A 683 33.35 -13.00 -3.63
CA ALA A 683 32.16 -12.20 -3.89
C ALA A 683 31.50 -12.62 -5.22
N ARG A 684 32.28 -12.80 -6.30
CA ARG A 684 31.80 -13.37 -7.57
C ARG A 684 31.21 -14.76 -7.41
N GLU A 685 31.82 -15.62 -6.59
CA GLU A 685 31.30 -16.97 -6.30
C GLU A 685 29.94 -16.92 -5.56
N VAL A 686 29.74 -15.94 -4.67
CA VAL A 686 28.46 -15.70 -3.99
C VAL A 686 27.41 -15.10 -4.94
N GLU A 687 27.79 -14.14 -5.79
CA GLU A 687 26.90 -13.59 -6.82
C GLU A 687 26.44 -14.67 -7.81
N LEU A 688 27.36 -15.54 -8.26
CA LEU A 688 27.04 -16.68 -9.13
C LEU A 688 26.04 -17.64 -8.46
N LYS A 689 26.23 -17.96 -7.17
CA LYS A 689 25.30 -18.81 -6.41
C LYS A 689 23.95 -18.13 -6.16
N MET A 690 23.91 -16.81 -6.01
CA MET A 690 22.64 -16.08 -5.95
C MET A 690 21.90 -16.13 -7.29
N GLU A 691 22.59 -16.00 -8.43
CA GLU A 691 21.95 -16.12 -9.74
C GLU A 691 21.48 -17.56 -10.01
N GLU A 692 22.27 -18.56 -9.64
CA GLU A 692 21.89 -19.99 -9.69
C GLU A 692 20.64 -20.27 -8.83
N MET A 693 20.52 -19.65 -7.65
CA MET A 693 19.31 -19.74 -6.82
C MET A 693 18.10 -19.04 -7.46
N LYS A 694 18.27 -17.87 -8.08
CA LYS A 694 17.18 -17.19 -8.82
C LYS A 694 16.71 -18.02 -10.01
N GLU A 695 17.63 -18.63 -10.75
CA GLU A 695 17.28 -19.47 -11.90
C GLU A 695 16.56 -20.75 -11.47
N LYS A 696 16.97 -21.37 -10.35
CA LYS A 696 16.23 -22.46 -9.71
C LYS A 696 14.83 -22.06 -9.22
N GLN A 697 14.68 -20.89 -8.59
CA GLN A 697 13.38 -20.35 -8.19
C GLN A 697 12.48 -20.08 -9.40
N LYS A 698 13.05 -19.56 -10.50
CA LYS A 698 12.35 -19.34 -11.76
C LYS A 698 11.88 -20.67 -12.38
N GLU A 699 12.74 -21.69 -12.43
CA GLU A 699 12.32 -23.03 -12.88
C GLU A 699 11.18 -23.60 -12.02
N GLU A 700 11.20 -23.37 -10.71
CA GLU A 700 10.15 -23.84 -9.79
C GLU A 700 8.82 -23.10 -10.03
N ILE A 701 8.87 -21.79 -10.26
CA ILE A 701 7.71 -20.97 -10.68
C ILE A 701 7.18 -21.42 -12.05
N ASP A 702 8.06 -21.70 -13.02
CA ASP A 702 7.67 -22.18 -14.35
C ASP A 702 7.00 -23.57 -14.25
N LYS A 703 7.52 -24.48 -13.41
CA LYS A 703 6.93 -25.81 -13.14
C LYS A 703 5.53 -25.70 -12.50
N LEU A 704 5.38 -24.84 -11.48
CA LEU A 704 4.07 -24.55 -10.87
C LEU A 704 3.11 -23.92 -11.88
N THR A 705 3.60 -23.03 -12.75
CA THR A 705 2.81 -22.38 -13.80
C THR A 705 2.31 -23.40 -14.85
N SER A 706 3.13 -24.39 -15.24
CA SER A 706 2.65 -25.51 -16.05
C SER A 706 1.59 -26.34 -15.31
N SER A 707 1.83 -26.72 -14.05
CA SER A 707 0.88 -27.54 -13.29
C SER A 707 -0.50 -26.88 -13.13
N HIS A 708 -0.55 -25.59 -12.80
CA HIS A 708 -1.80 -24.83 -12.75
C HIS A 708 -2.47 -24.68 -14.13
N LYS A 709 -1.69 -24.54 -15.21
CA LYS A 709 -2.21 -24.47 -16.58
C LYS A 709 -2.85 -25.80 -17.00
N ASP A 710 -2.26 -26.92 -16.62
CA ASP A 710 -2.77 -28.26 -16.90
C ASP A 710 -4.04 -28.54 -16.08
N GLN A 711 -4.06 -28.19 -14.78
CA GLN A 711 -5.28 -28.23 -13.95
C GLN A 711 -6.42 -27.37 -14.52
N ILE A 712 -6.12 -26.17 -15.04
CA ILE A 712 -7.12 -25.32 -15.72
C ILE A 712 -7.60 -25.96 -17.03
N SER A 713 -6.74 -26.71 -17.72
CA SER A 713 -7.12 -27.47 -18.92
C SER A 713 -8.06 -28.63 -18.58
N ASP A 714 -7.77 -29.39 -17.52
CA ASP A 714 -8.61 -30.49 -17.05
C ASP A 714 -9.97 -30.00 -16.55
N LEU A 715 -10.02 -28.91 -15.78
CA LEU A 715 -11.28 -28.31 -15.33
C LEU A 715 -12.13 -27.80 -16.51
N ARG A 716 -11.51 -27.26 -17.56
CA ARG A 716 -12.21 -26.89 -18.81
C ARG A 716 -12.72 -28.12 -19.57
N SER A 717 -11.94 -29.20 -19.60
CA SER A 717 -12.34 -30.47 -20.20
C SER A 717 -13.55 -31.07 -19.48
N GLN A 718 -13.55 -31.09 -18.14
CA GLN A 718 -14.66 -31.54 -17.31
C GLN A 718 -15.92 -30.66 -17.47
N LEU A 719 -15.77 -29.34 -17.62
CA LEU A 719 -16.88 -28.45 -17.93
C LEU A 719 -17.49 -28.75 -19.32
N ALA A 720 -16.66 -28.82 -20.36
CA ALA A 720 -17.12 -29.16 -21.71
C ALA A 720 -17.78 -30.56 -21.78
N GLN A 721 -17.26 -31.53 -21.02
CA GLN A 721 -17.89 -32.85 -20.89
C GLN A 721 -19.26 -32.78 -20.21
N ARG A 722 -19.40 -31.98 -19.14
CA ARG A 722 -20.69 -31.76 -18.47
C ARG A 722 -21.69 -31.06 -19.39
N GLU A 723 -21.25 -30.05 -20.12
CA GLU A 723 -22.05 -29.36 -21.15
C GLU A 723 -22.51 -30.33 -22.25
N SER A 724 -21.65 -31.24 -22.73
CA SER A 724 -22.03 -32.31 -23.67
C SER A 724 -23.09 -33.24 -23.07
N THR A 725 -22.89 -33.75 -21.84
CA THR A 725 -23.87 -34.64 -21.21
C THR A 725 -25.22 -33.96 -20.94
N LEU A 726 -25.24 -32.66 -20.65
CA LEU A 726 -26.48 -31.88 -20.54
C LEU A 726 -27.16 -31.73 -21.91
N ALA A 727 -26.40 -31.47 -22.97
CA ALA A 727 -26.94 -31.41 -24.34
C ALA A 727 -27.49 -32.78 -24.80
N GLU A 728 -26.83 -33.88 -24.47
CA GLU A 728 -27.28 -35.26 -24.75
C GLU A 728 -28.54 -35.62 -23.95
N LEU A 729 -28.67 -35.19 -22.69
CA LEU A 729 -29.90 -35.32 -21.90
C LEU A 729 -31.05 -34.51 -22.52
N CYS A 730 -30.80 -33.29 -22.99
CA CYS A 730 -31.81 -32.51 -23.71
C CYS A 730 -32.21 -33.15 -25.05
N GLN A 731 -31.28 -33.71 -25.81
CA GLN A 731 -31.57 -34.36 -27.11
C GLN A 731 -32.23 -35.74 -26.97
N SER A 732 -31.95 -36.48 -25.90
CA SER A 732 -32.60 -37.77 -25.63
C SER A 732 -34.03 -37.61 -25.11
N ALA A 733 -34.35 -36.46 -24.48
CA ALA A 733 -35.72 -36.09 -24.14
C ALA A 733 -36.61 -35.84 -25.37
N THR A 734 -36.06 -35.35 -26.50
CA THR A 734 -36.85 -35.01 -27.70
C THR A 734 -37.10 -36.17 -28.67
N ASN A 735 -36.52 -37.35 -28.46
CA ASN A 735 -36.47 -38.42 -29.47
C ASN A 735 -37.15 -39.74 -29.04
N LYS A 736 -38.43 -39.67 -28.65
CA LYS A 736 -39.29 -40.86 -28.41
C LYS A 736 -40.69 -40.72 -29.03
N THR A 737 -40.80 -41.04 -30.32
CA THR A 737 -42.10 -41.24 -31.00
C THR A 737 -42.78 -42.54 -30.59
N PRO A 738 -44.13 -42.60 -30.50
CA PRO A 738 -44.85 -43.83 -30.12
C PRO A 738 -44.89 -44.88 -31.24
N PRO A 739 -44.77 -46.19 -30.93
CA PRO A 739 -44.99 -47.27 -31.89
C PRO A 739 -46.47 -47.69 -31.95
N THR A 740 -46.95 -48.06 -33.14
CA THR A 740 -48.30 -48.62 -33.34
C THR A 740 -48.30 -50.15 -33.17
N GLU A 741 -49.21 -50.68 -32.37
CA GLU A 741 -49.48 -52.14 -32.27
C GLU A 741 -50.22 -52.67 -33.52
N PRO A 742 -50.09 -53.96 -33.91
CA PRO A 742 -50.66 -55.06 -33.12
C PRO A 742 -49.93 -56.43 -33.11
N HIS A 743 -50.47 -57.30 -32.23
CA HIS A 743 -50.30 -58.75 -31.97
C HIS A 743 -50.03 -59.71 -33.17
N PRO A 744 -49.83 -61.05 -32.95
CA PRO A 744 -48.90 -61.75 -32.02
C PRO A 744 -48.27 -63.05 -32.61
N LYS A 745 -47.22 -63.64 -31.98
CA LYS A 745 -47.08 -65.11 -31.63
C LYS A 745 -45.64 -65.61 -31.38
N LYS A 746 -45.57 -66.60 -30.48
CA LYS A 746 -44.55 -67.68 -30.30
C LYS A 746 -43.17 -67.34 -29.70
N SER A 747 -42.89 -68.06 -28.62
CA SER A 747 -41.66 -68.27 -27.85
C SER A 747 -40.90 -69.53 -28.33
N PRO A 748 -39.83 -70.01 -27.66
CA PRO A 748 -38.85 -69.39 -26.73
C PRO A 748 -37.36 -69.68 -27.10
N GLU A 749 -36.37 -69.07 -26.41
CA GLU A 749 -35.40 -69.81 -25.55
C GLU A 749 -34.39 -68.92 -24.77
N LYS A 750 -34.42 -69.06 -23.43
CA LYS A 750 -33.30 -69.24 -22.47
C LYS A 750 -32.20 -68.17 -22.19
N LEU A 751 -31.94 -68.02 -20.87
CA LEU A 751 -30.66 -67.71 -20.17
C LEU A 751 -30.14 -66.24 -20.26
N THR A 752 -29.74 -65.53 -19.17
CA THR A 752 -29.84 -65.77 -17.70
C THR A 752 -29.52 -64.48 -16.91
N VAL A 753 -29.90 -64.42 -15.62
CA VAL A 753 -29.59 -63.38 -14.58
C VAL A 753 -30.25 -62.01 -14.85
N GLU A 754 -31.23 -61.47 -14.09
CA GLU A 754 -31.33 -61.15 -12.64
C GLU A 754 -30.43 -59.95 -12.25
N GLU A 755 -30.87 -58.93 -11.50
CA GLU A 755 -32.06 -58.75 -10.64
C GLU A 755 -32.47 -57.24 -10.55
N ASP A 756 -33.78 -56.95 -10.46
CA ASP A 756 -34.50 -55.92 -9.66
C ASP A 756 -33.94 -54.47 -9.43
N HIS A 757 -34.70 -53.36 -9.29
CA HIS A 757 -36.14 -52.99 -9.20
C HIS A 757 -36.23 -51.41 -9.36
N THR A 758 -37.32 -50.60 -9.38
CA THR A 758 -38.79 -50.73 -9.18
C THR A 758 -39.59 -49.69 -10.03
N HIS A 759 -40.90 -49.92 -10.16
CA HIS A 759 -42.08 -49.18 -10.68
C HIS A 759 -42.30 -47.64 -10.50
N LEU A 760 -42.95 -47.05 -11.54
CA LEU A 760 -44.20 -46.20 -11.63
C LEU A 760 -44.35 -44.90 -10.76
N SER A 761 -45.07 -43.84 -11.14
CA SER A 761 -46.20 -43.60 -12.11
C SER A 761 -45.95 -42.27 -12.91
N LYS A 762 -46.64 -41.82 -13.99
CA LYS A 762 -48.08 -41.78 -14.42
C LYS A 762 -48.98 -40.90 -13.52
N GLU A 763 -49.87 -40.03 -14.01
CA GLU A 763 -50.25 -39.53 -15.36
C GLU A 763 -50.13 -37.95 -15.33
N GLU A 764 -50.71 -37.02 -16.10
CA GLU A 764 -51.73 -36.97 -17.19
C GLU A 764 -51.36 -35.84 -18.22
N GLU A 765 -52.28 -34.95 -18.68
CA GLU A 765 -52.10 -34.01 -19.84
C GLU A 765 -52.71 -32.59 -19.64
N GLU A 766 -52.24 -31.57 -20.41
CA GLU A 766 -53.10 -30.51 -20.98
C GLU A 766 -52.49 -29.90 -22.29
N ASP A 767 -53.34 -29.45 -23.22
CA ASP A 767 -53.05 -29.29 -24.67
C ASP A 767 -52.87 -27.85 -25.19
N THR A 768 -51.96 -27.62 -26.16
CA THR A 768 -52.15 -26.63 -27.24
C THR A 768 -51.21 -26.86 -28.45
N PRO A 769 -51.70 -26.92 -29.71
CA PRO A 769 -50.88 -27.40 -30.85
C PRO A 769 -50.10 -26.30 -31.62
N PRO A 770 -48.78 -26.48 -31.88
CA PRO A 770 -47.94 -25.55 -32.65
C PRO A 770 -47.80 -25.87 -34.16
N ASP A 771 -48.70 -26.69 -34.72
CA ASP A 771 -48.50 -27.41 -36.01
C ASP A 771 -48.54 -26.54 -37.28
N VAL A 772 -48.60 -25.21 -37.13
CA VAL A 772 -48.53 -24.25 -38.25
C VAL A 772 -47.08 -23.93 -38.66
N LEU A 773 -46.12 -24.02 -37.74
CA LEU A 773 -44.73 -23.59 -37.97
C LEU A 773 -43.94 -24.55 -38.89
N VAL A 774 -44.15 -25.86 -38.76
CA VAL A 774 -43.41 -26.89 -39.54
C VAL A 774 -43.73 -26.79 -41.04
N ALA A 775 -44.97 -26.43 -41.38
CA ALA A 775 -45.44 -26.22 -42.75
C ALA A 775 -44.82 -24.98 -43.43
N VAL A 776 -44.41 -23.98 -42.66
CA VAL A 776 -43.73 -22.76 -43.19
C VAL A 776 -42.25 -23.05 -43.45
N GLY A 777 -41.57 -23.78 -42.57
CA GLY A 777 -40.14 -24.11 -42.72
C GLY A 777 -39.81 -24.78 -44.06
N HIS A 778 -40.66 -25.73 -44.48
CA HIS A 778 -40.48 -26.46 -45.76
C HIS A 778 -40.66 -25.61 -47.03
N ARG A 779 -41.22 -24.39 -46.93
CA ARG A 779 -41.35 -23.47 -48.09
C ARG A 779 -40.17 -22.51 -48.25
N CYS A 780 -39.20 -22.50 -47.32
CA CYS A 780 -38.09 -21.55 -47.34
C CYS A 780 -36.78 -22.11 -47.96
N LEU A 781 -36.71 -23.42 -48.23
CA LEU A 781 -35.55 -24.09 -48.83
C LEU A 781 -35.57 -24.02 -50.38
N GLY A 782 -35.51 -22.81 -50.93
CA GLY A 782 -35.38 -22.60 -52.39
C GLY A 782 -33.97 -22.93 -52.92
N ASP A 783 -33.88 -23.31 -54.20
CA ASP A 783 -32.68 -23.81 -54.91
C ASP A 783 -31.38 -23.02 -54.71
N ASN A 784 -31.48 -21.73 -54.38
CA ASN A 784 -30.32 -20.89 -54.12
C ASN A 784 -29.52 -21.35 -52.89
N HIS A 785 -30.15 -21.93 -51.87
CA HIS A 785 -29.43 -22.52 -50.73
C HIS A 785 -28.58 -23.72 -51.16
N GLN A 786 -29.11 -24.60 -52.01
CA GLN A 786 -28.34 -25.73 -52.54
C GLN A 786 -27.15 -25.25 -53.38
N LYS A 787 -27.34 -24.23 -54.23
CA LYS A 787 -26.25 -23.61 -55.00
C LYS A 787 -25.16 -22.98 -54.12
N VAL A 788 -25.55 -22.35 -53.00
CA VAL A 788 -24.58 -21.81 -52.01
C VAL A 788 -23.81 -22.95 -51.34
N ILE A 789 -24.50 -24.01 -50.90
CA ILE A 789 -23.87 -25.19 -50.28
C ILE A 789 -22.87 -25.85 -51.25
N ASP A 790 -23.22 -26.03 -52.52
CA ASP A 790 -22.34 -26.67 -53.50
C ASP A 790 -21.19 -25.75 -53.95
N SER A 791 -21.41 -24.42 -53.98
CA SER A 791 -20.34 -23.42 -54.15
C SER A 791 -19.34 -23.45 -52.98
N GLN A 792 -19.82 -23.58 -51.73
CA GLN A 792 -18.97 -23.72 -50.54
C GLN A 792 -18.17 -25.03 -50.54
N LYS A 793 -18.79 -26.15 -50.94
CA LYS A 793 -18.08 -27.43 -51.15
C LYS A 793 -16.98 -27.30 -52.20
N HIS A 794 -17.26 -26.62 -53.32
CA HIS A 794 -16.27 -26.42 -54.39
C HIS A 794 -15.10 -25.56 -53.92
N ALA A 795 -15.36 -24.45 -53.21
CA ALA A 795 -14.33 -23.60 -52.62
C ALA A 795 -13.46 -24.34 -51.58
N LEU A 796 -14.07 -25.23 -50.77
CA LEU A 796 -13.33 -26.10 -49.84
C LEU A 796 -12.45 -27.13 -50.56
N HIS A 797 -12.87 -27.63 -51.73
CA HIS A 797 -12.05 -28.52 -52.57
C HIS A 797 -10.87 -27.78 -53.21
N GLU A 798 -11.10 -26.58 -53.75
CA GLU A 798 -10.07 -25.69 -54.30
C GLU A 798 -9.02 -25.32 -53.25
N MET A 799 -9.43 -24.97 -52.03
CA MET A 799 -8.49 -24.68 -50.93
C MET A 799 -7.68 -25.91 -50.50
N ARG A 800 -8.29 -27.08 -50.38
CA ARG A 800 -7.57 -28.33 -50.06
C ARG A 800 -6.53 -28.65 -51.13
N ARG A 801 -6.91 -28.57 -52.42
CA ARG A 801 -5.99 -28.77 -53.54
C ARG A 801 -4.80 -27.80 -53.45
N ARG A 802 -5.02 -26.50 -53.20
CA ARG A 802 -3.94 -25.52 -53.05
C ARG A 802 -3.00 -25.82 -51.89
N ILE A 803 -3.52 -26.35 -50.77
CA ILE A 803 -2.69 -26.81 -49.64
C ILE A 803 -1.82 -28.01 -50.05
N ASP A 804 -2.38 -29.01 -50.72
CA ASP A 804 -1.62 -30.17 -51.24
C ASP A 804 -0.56 -29.78 -52.28
N GLU A 805 -0.81 -28.71 -53.05
CA GLU A 805 0.10 -28.19 -54.07
C GLU A 805 1.24 -27.37 -53.43
N LEU A 806 0.94 -26.51 -52.44
CA LEU A 806 1.93 -25.81 -51.62
C LEU A 806 2.84 -26.79 -50.83
N MET A 807 2.26 -27.85 -50.26
CA MET A 807 2.96 -28.93 -49.57
C MET A 807 3.97 -29.66 -50.48
N ARG A 808 3.76 -29.66 -51.81
CA ARG A 808 4.67 -30.26 -52.79
C ARG A 808 5.76 -29.31 -53.30
N THR A 809 5.55 -28.00 -53.19
CA THR A 809 6.52 -26.99 -53.65
C THR A 809 7.56 -26.59 -52.59
N HIS A 810 7.32 -26.88 -51.31
CA HIS A 810 8.32 -26.63 -50.27
C HIS A 810 9.44 -27.69 -50.28
N PRO A 811 10.73 -27.28 -50.23
CA PRO A 811 11.82 -28.22 -49.94
C PRO A 811 11.64 -28.81 -48.52
N PRO A 812 12.12 -30.04 -48.27
CA PRO A 812 11.94 -30.70 -46.98
C PRO A 812 12.56 -29.87 -45.86
N VAL A 813 11.76 -29.56 -44.83
CA VAL A 813 12.19 -28.77 -43.67
C VAL A 813 13.43 -29.42 -43.05
N PRO A 814 14.56 -28.69 -42.90
CA PRO A 814 15.76 -29.25 -42.30
C PRO A 814 15.42 -29.75 -40.89
N SER A 815 15.90 -30.95 -40.54
CA SER A 815 15.56 -31.57 -39.25
C SER A 815 15.93 -30.63 -38.10
N HIS A 816 15.21 -30.73 -36.98
CA HIS A 816 15.38 -29.82 -35.85
C HIS A 816 16.87 -29.71 -35.39
N GLN A 817 17.62 -30.82 -35.49
CA GLN A 817 19.05 -30.89 -35.20
C GLN A 817 19.94 -30.15 -36.23
N ALA A 818 19.53 -30.06 -37.49
CA ALA A 818 20.20 -29.24 -38.51
C ALA A 818 19.93 -27.74 -38.28
N ALA A 819 18.67 -27.36 -38.04
CA ALA A 819 18.30 -25.99 -37.70
C ALA A 819 19.00 -25.49 -36.41
N LEU A 820 19.19 -26.36 -35.42
CA LEU A 820 19.97 -26.04 -34.21
C LEU A 820 21.47 -25.84 -34.49
N LYS A 821 22.06 -26.60 -35.44
CA LYS A 821 23.46 -26.37 -35.87
C LYS A 821 23.61 -25.05 -36.63
N GLU A 822 22.64 -24.70 -37.47
CA GLU A 822 22.62 -23.43 -38.19
C GLU A 822 22.44 -22.24 -37.24
N LEU A 823 21.54 -22.34 -36.26
CA LEU A 823 21.41 -21.36 -35.17
C LEU A 823 22.68 -21.24 -34.31
N ALA A 824 23.40 -22.34 -34.08
CA ALA A 824 24.70 -22.29 -33.38
C ALA A 824 25.75 -21.53 -34.21
N LYS A 825 25.83 -21.80 -35.52
CA LYS A 825 26.73 -21.09 -36.45
C LYS A 825 26.41 -19.59 -36.52
N LEU A 826 25.14 -19.22 -36.71
CA LEU A 826 24.68 -17.83 -36.74
C LEU A 826 24.92 -17.10 -35.40
N ARG A 827 24.81 -17.79 -34.26
CA ARG A 827 25.18 -17.23 -32.95
C ARG A 827 26.69 -16.99 -32.83
N GLN A 828 27.52 -17.89 -33.36
CA GLN A 828 28.97 -17.72 -33.36
C GLN A 828 29.39 -16.56 -34.28
N GLU A 829 28.81 -16.44 -35.46
CA GLU A 829 29.01 -15.31 -36.39
C GLU A 829 28.54 -13.97 -35.77
N LEU A 830 27.44 -13.96 -35.01
CA LEU A 830 26.99 -12.78 -34.27
C LEU A 830 27.94 -12.37 -33.12
N ILE A 831 28.56 -13.35 -32.44
CA ILE A 831 29.59 -13.08 -31.42
C ILE A 831 30.84 -12.53 -32.10
N GLU A 832 31.28 -13.15 -33.20
CA GLU A 832 32.46 -12.77 -33.96
C GLU A 832 32.34 -11.37 -34.57
N MET A 833 31.16 -11.02 -35.13
CA MET A 833 30.87 -9.64 -35.55
C MET A 833 30.92 -8.65 -34.38
N LYS A 834 30.36 -8.99 -33.21
CA LYS A 834 30.42 -8.10 -32.03
C LYS A 834 31.83 -7.92 -31.49
N THR A 835 32.66 -8.97 -31.44
CA THR A 835 34.07 -8.84 -31.06
C THR A 835 34.84 -8.02 -32.08
N ASN A 836 34.57 -8.18 -33.38
CA ASN A 836 35.18 -7.36 -34.42
C ASN A 836 34.74 -5.89 -34.35
N GLU A 837 33.50 -5.61 -33.99
CA GLU A 837 33.00 -4.24 -33.77
C GLU A 837 33.65 -3.58 -32.53
N ILE A 838 33.84 -4.34 -31.45
CA ILE A 838 34.54 -3.88 -30.23
C ILE A 838 36.02 -3.63 -30.54
N MET A 839 36.72 -4.59 -31.14
CA MET A 839 38.12 -4.44 -31.55
C MET A 839 38.31 -3.25 -32.49
N ARG A 840 37.39 -3.05 -33.43
CA ARG A 840 37.39 -1.88 -34.33
C ARG A 840 37.23 -0.56 -33.58
N LYS A 841 36.28 -0.49 -32.62
CA LYS A 841 36.09 0.70 -31.77
C LYS A 841 37.29 0.96 -30.86
N GLU A 842 37.95 -0.07 -30.34
CA GLU A 842 39.20 0.07 -29.59
C GLU A 842 40.36 0.54 -30.48
N GLU A 843 40.45 0.08 -31.71
CA GLU A 843 41.51 0.50 -32.64
C GLU A 843 41.26 1.91 -33.22
N GLU A 844 40.01 2.28 -33.46
CA GLU A 844 39.59 3.67 -33.77
C GLU A 844 39.90 4.60 -32.59
N ASN A 845 39.64 4.18 -31.33
CA ASN A 845 40.03 4.93 -30.13
C ASN A 845 41.56 5.04 -29.95
N ARG A 846 42.34 3.99 -30.26
CA ARG A 846 43.82 4.06 -30.21
C ARG A 846 44.36 5.05 -31.25
N LYS A 847 43.85 5.01 -32.48
CA LYS A 847 44.25 5.93 -33.56
C LYS A 847 43.82 7.39 -33.30
N GLY A 848 42.74 7.58 -32.54
CA GLY A 848 42.27 8.90 -32.11
C GLY A 848 43.21 9.66 -31.15
N VAL A 849 44.20 9.01 -30.53
CA VAL A 849 45.11 9.66 -29.56
C VAL A 849 46.39 10.20 -30.20
N GLU A 850 46.91 9.58 -31.27
CA GLU A 850 48.15 10.01 -31.93
C GLU A 850 47.94 10.94 -33.13
N SER A 851 46.73 11.03 -33.68
CA SER A 851 46.46 11.76 -34.94
C SER A 851 45.95 13.20 -34.79
N VAL A 852 45.92 13.78 -33.58
CA VAL A 852 45.35 15.13 -33.32
C VAL A 852 46.34 16.27 -33.60
N ALA A 853 47.59 15.96 -33.99
CA ALA A 853 48.67 16.94 -34.11
C ALA A 853 48.75 17.69 -35.46
N MET A 854 48.14 17.19 -36.53
CA MET A 854 48.19 17.79 -37.89
C MET A 854 46.91 17.56 -38.70
N GLU A 855 46.77 18.34 -39.78
CA GLU A 855 45.75 18.23 -40.85
C GLU A 855 44.27 18.48 -40.46
N ILE A 856 43.96 19.75 -40.17
CA ILE A 856 42.60 20.28 -40.36
C ILE A 856 42.39 20.46 -41.88
N GLY A 857 41.68 19.53 -42.53
CA GLY A 857 41.49 19.53 -44.00
C GLY A 857 40.24 18.82 -44.52
N HIS A 858 39.13 19.54 -44.62
CA HIS A 858 37.92 19.25 -45.42
C HIS A 858 37.42 17.79 -45.58
N VAL A 859 36.45 17.40 -44.72
CA VAL A 859 35.28 16.57 -45.09
C VAL A 859 34.05 17.21 -44.42
N PRO A 860 32.88 17.36 -45.08
CA PRO A 860 31.79 18.19 -44.56
C PRO A 860 30.99 17.49 -43.45
N SER A 861 31.15 17.99 -42.22
CA SER A 861 30.18 17.73 -41.15
C SER A 861 28.87 18.50 -41.43
N ARG A 862 27.71 17.87 -41.20
CA ARG A 862 26.44 18.61 -41.09
C ARG A 862 26.51 19.46 -39.83
N THR A 863 26.67 20.76 -40.01
CA THR A 863 27.11 21.68 -38.96
C THR A 863 26.03 21.92 -37.90
N LEU A 864 26.48 22.17 -36.67
CA LEU A 864 25.65 22.69 -35.57
C LEU A 864 24.81 23.90 -36.01
N SER A 865 25.38 24.76 -36.86
CA SER A 865 24.73 25.90 -37.51
C SER A 865 23.37 25.58 -38.17
N GLN A 866 23.11 24.35 -38.63
CA GLN A 866 21.80 24.00 -39.16
C GLN A 866 20.77 23.77 -38.04
N TYR A 867 21.14 23.08 -36.96
CA TYR A 867 20.29 22.95 -35.76
C TYR A 867 20.11 24.29 -35.03
N GLU A 868 21.13 25.16 -35.04
CA GLU A 868 21.02 26.52 -34.49
C GLU A 868 20.01 27.36 -35.30
N LEU A 869 19.99 27.22 -36.63
CA LEU A 869 19.01 27.88 -37.50
C LEU A 869 17.59 27.33 -37.30
N GLU A 870 17.41 26.00 -37.31
CA GLU A 870 16.12 25.34 -37.07
C GLU A 870 15.56 25.66 -35.67
N LEU A 871 16.43 25.86 -34.66
CA LEU A 871 16.05 26.28 -33.31
C LEU A 871 15.70 27.78 -33.24
N GLU A 872 16.40 28.66 -33.96
CA GLU A 872 16.07 30.09 -33.99
C GLU A 872 14.76 30.35 -34.76
N GLU A 873 14.49 29.61 -35.84
CA GLU A 873 13.22 29.60 -36.57
C GLU A 873 12.05 29.13 -35.68
N ALA A 874 12.19 27.98 -35.00
CA ALA A 874 11.17 27.48 -34.08
C ALA A 874 10.91 28.38 -32.86
N LEU A 875 11.92 29.14 -32.40
CA LEU A 875 11.76 30.14 -31.35
C LEU A 875 11.05 31.41 -31.85
N GLN A 876 11.27 31.81 -33.11
CA GLN A 876 10.57 32.93 -33.74
C GLN A 876 9.08 32.62 -33.95
N ASP A 877 8.75 31.45 -34.53
CA ASP A 877 7.36 30.97 -34.67
C ASP A 877 6.63 30.92 -33.32
N SER A 878 7.31 30.44 -32.28
CA SER A 878 6.75 30.39 -30.92
C SER A 878 6.46 31.77 -30.35
N GLU A 879 7.28 32.78 -30.66
CA GLU A 879 7.05 34.14 -30.19
C GLU A 879 5.92 34.82 -30.98
N ASP A 880 5.87 34.66 -32.29
CA ASP A 880 4.82 35.25 -33.12
C ASP A 880 3.45 34.64 -32.80
N ALA A 881 3.37 33.33 -32.49
CA ALA A 881 2.16 32.72 -31.94
C ALA A 881 1.73 33.36 -30.61
N TYR A 882 2.67 33.66 -29.71
CA TYR A 882 2.41 34.30 -28.42
C TYR A 882 1.98 35.78 -28.57
N ASN A 883 2.62 36.52 -29.47
CA ASN A 883 2.29 37.92 -29.78
C ASN A 883 0.88 38.02 -30.40
N ASN A 884 0.52 37.11 -31.32
CA ASN A 884 -0.83 37.01 -31.87
C ASN A 884 -1.89 36.70 -30.79
N LEU A 885 -1.59 35.81 -29.84
CA LEU A 885 -2.49 35.52 -28.71
C LEU A 885 -2.68 36.74 -27.79
N LEU A 886 -1.61 37.49 -27.49
CA LEU A 886 -1.71 38.73 -26.70
C LEU A 886 -2.55 39.80 -27.42
N MET A 887 -2.35 39.98 -28.73
CA MET A 887 -3.17 40.92 -29.51
C MET A 887 -4.66 40.53 -29.47
N PHE A 888 -4.99 39.27 -29.72
CA PHE A 888 -6.37 38.77 -29.63
C PHE A 888 -6.98 38.97 -28.23
N LEU A 889 -6.21 38.71 -27.16
CA LEU A 889 -6.67 38.94 -25.78
C LEU A 889 -6.87 40.44 -25.47
N SER A 890 -5.99 41.33 -25.95
CA SER A 890 -6.18 42.77 -25.78
C SER A 890 -7.45 43.28 -26.47
N GLU A 891 -7.73 42.79 -27.69
CA GLU A 891 -8.94 43.11 -28.45
C GLU A 891 -10.20 42.68 -27.68
N LYS A 892 -10.25 41.43 -27.20
CA LYS A 892 -11.44 40.93 -26.48
C LYS A 892 -11.62 41.61 -25.11
N LEU A 893 -10.54 41.93 -24.41
CA LEU A 893 -10.58 42.62 -23.12
C LEU A 893 -10.77 44.14 -23.24
N HIS A 894 -10.76 44.70 -24.46
CA HIS A 894 -10.80 46.14 -24.74
C HIS A 894 -9.67 46.92 -24.04
N ILE A 895 -8.50 46.27 -23.92
CA ILE A 895 -7.26 46.90 -23.47
C ILE A 895 -6.76 47.80 -24.62
N PRO A 896 -6.38 49.06 -24.39
CA PRO A 896 -5.90 49.93 -25.46
C PRO A 896 -4.67 49.32 -26.15
N ASN A 897 -4.62 49.41 -27.48
CA ASN A 897 -3.64 48.73 -28.33
C ASN A 897 -2.23 48.73 -27.72
N MET A 898 -1.69 47.52 -27.51
CA MET A 898 -0.36 47.33 -26.95
C MET A 898 0.69 48.01 -27.86
N PRO A 899 1.75 48.64 -27.32
CA PRO A 899 2.83 49.19 -28.12
C PRO A 899 3.60 48.07 -28.85
N ASP A 900 4.12 48.37 -30.05
CA ASP A 900 4.65 47.40 -31.02
C ASP A 900 5.57 46.34 -30.42
N PHE A 901 5.09 45.09 -30.39
CA PHE A 901 5.85 43.92 -29.97
C PHE A 901 6.93 43.56 -31.01
N LYS A 902 8.07 44.24 -30.96
CA LYS A 902 9.27 43.85 -31.72
C LYS A 902 9.70 42.45 -31.30
N PRO A 903 9.91 41.49 -32.23
CA PRO A 903 10.35 40.15 -31.89
C PRO A 903 11.73 40.15 -31.23
N LEU A 904 11.99 39.12 -30.42
CA LEU A 904 13.22 38.95 -29.65
C LEU A 904 14.30 38.17 -30.43
N GLY A 905 13.98 37.60 -31.60
CA GLY A 905 14.95 37.06 -32.57
C GLY A 905 16.02 38.10 -32.93
N GLY A 906 17.29 37.70 -32.97
CA GLY A 906 18.44 38.61 -33.14
C GLY A 906 18.69 39.63 -32.01
N VAL A 907 17.78 39.80 -31.03
CA VAL A 907 17.95 40.74 -29.92
C VAL A 907 18.89 40.17 -28.84
N ASN A 908 19.97 40.91 -28.53
CA ASN A 908 20.96 40.48 -27.54
C ASN A 908 20.35 40.23 -26.15
N LYS A 909 20.99 39.37 -25.34
CA LYS A 909 20.46 38.89 -24.05
C LYS A 909 20.04 39.99 -23.07
N VAL A 910 20.73 41.13 -23.05
CA VAL A 910 20.42 42.25 -22.13
C VAL A 910 19.20 43.02 -22.62
N ALA A 911 19.14 43.36 -23.91
CA ALA A 911 17.96 43.98 -24.51
C ALA A 911 16.73 43.05 -24.47
N ARG A 912 16.92 41.74 -24.65
CA ARG A 912 15.87 40.72 -24.51
C ARG A 912 15.29 40.70 -23.09
N GLN A 913 16.13 40.81 -22.06
CA GLN A 913 15.68 40.95 -20.67
C GLN A 913 14.96 42.29 -20.39
N HIS A 914 15.39 43.38 -21.01
CA HIS A 914 14.72 44.69 -20.90
C HIS A 914 13.31 44.64 -21.49
N ILE A 915 13.17 44.16 -22.74
CA ILE A 915 11.89 44.06 -23.44
C ILE A 915 10.94 43.10 -22.69
N LEU A 916 11.43 41.97 -22.17
CA LEU A 916 10.61 41.08 -21.34
C LEU A 916 10.11 41.74 -20.05
N LYS A 917 10.92 42.61 -19.42
CA LYS A 917 10.51 43.39 -18.25
C LYS A 917 9.43 44.43 -18.62
N GLU A 918 9.62 45.18 -19.71
CA GLU A 918 8.65 46.16 -20.20
C GLU A 918 7.31 45.50 -20.61
N ARG A 919 7.37 44.36 -21.32
CA ARG A 919 6.18 43.56 -21.67
C ARG A 919 5.43 43.11 -20.41
N ASN A 920 6.13 42.59 -19.40
CA ASN A 920 5.53 42.17 -18.14
C ASN A 920 4.90 43.34 -17.37
N GLU A 921 5.59 44.48 -17.26
CA GLU A 921 5.07 45.67 -16.58
C GLU A 921 3.82 46.23 -17.28
N PHE A 922 3.75 46.19 -18.62
CA PHE A 922 2.55 46.54 -19.38
C PHE A 922 1.39 45.56 -19.14
N ILE A 923 1.67 44.25 -19.16
CA ILE A 923 0.67 43.20 -18.94
C ILE A 923 0.10 43.27 -17.51
N GLU A 924 0.94 43.46 -16.49
CA GLU A 924 0.50 43.65 -15.11
C GLU A 924 -0.32 44.93 -14.92
N GLY A 925 0.07 46.05 -15.54
CA GLY A 925 -0.71 47.28 -15.55
C GLY A 925 -2.11 47.07 -16.14
N SER A 926 -2.17 46.48 -17.34
CA SER A 926 -3.41 46.21 -18.08
C SER A 926 -4.34 45.25 -17.33
N LEU A 927 -3.79 44.19 -16.71
CA LEU A 927 -4.56 43.27 -15.86
C LEU A 927 -5.13 43.95 -14.62
N ASN A 928 -4.37 44.83 -13.97
CA ASN A 928 -4.85 45.58 -12.80
C ASN A 928 -5.95 46.58 -13.17
N GLU A 929 -5.88 47.22 -14.33
CA GLU A 929 -6.95 48.10 -14.83
C GLU A 929 -8.21 47.30 -15.19
N ALA A 930 -8.08 46.20 -15.94
CA ALA A 930 -9.20 45.31 -16.27
C ALA A 930 -9.88 44.74 -15.00
N LEU A 931 -9.10 44.29 -14.01
CA LEU A 931 -9.61 43.86 -12.69
C LEU A 931 -10.30 45.00 -11.93
N THR A 932 -9.87 46.25 -12.12
CA THR A 932 -10.50 47.42 -11.50
C THR A 932 -11.84 47.74 -12.16
N VAL A 933 -11.96 47.62 -13.50
CA VAL A 933 -13.24 47.73 -14.23
C VAL A 933 -14.21 46.62 -13.80
N VAL A 934 -13.75 45.37 -13.67
CA VAL A 934 -14.59 44.25 -13.18
C VAL A 934 -15.05 44.49 -11.74
N ARG A 935 -14.16 44.94 -10.84
CA ARG A 935 -14.53 45.31 -9.46
C ARG A 935 -15.52 46.48 -9.40
N ALA A 936 -15.40 47.47 -10.29
CA ALA A 936 -16.33 48.58 -10.38
C ALA A 936 -17.74 48.11 -10.79
N ARG A 937 -17.83 47.19 -11.76
CA ARG A 937 -19.08 46.53 -12.19
C ARG A 937 -19.69 45.58 -11.13
N HIS A 938 -18.99 45.32 -10.03
CA HIS A 938 -19.45 44.46 -8.93
C HIS A 938 -19.64 45.18 -7.59
N LYS A 939 -19.69 46.52 -7.57
CA LYS A 939 -20.22 47.24 -6.39
C LYS A 939 -21.73 47.01 -6.28
N PRO A 940 -22.24 46.45 -5.17
CA PRO A 940 -23.68 46.29 -4.97
C PRO A 940 -24.35 47.65 -4.78
N VAL A 941 -25.53 47.83 -5.39
CA VAL A 941 -26.39 48.99 -5.14
C VAL A 941 -26.87 48.94 -3.68
N PRO A 942 -26.70 50.02 -2.88
CA PRO A 942 -27.15 50.02 -1.50
C PRO A 942 -28.68 50.07 -1.45
N VAL A 943 -29.32 48.96 -1.06
CA VAL A 943 -30.76 48.90 -0.83
C VAL A 943 -31.09 49.72 0.42
N THR A 944 -31.68 50.90 0.23
CA THR A 944 -32.18 51.74 1.32
C THR A 944 -33.36 51.06 2.00
N SER A 945 -33.19 50.70 3.27
CA SER A 945 -34.24 50.11 4.09
C SER A 945 -35.36 51.12 4.38
N GLN A 946 -36.56 50.88 3.84
CA GLN A 946 -37.79 51.49 4.36
C GLN A 946 -38.54 50.47 5.23
N THR A 947 -38.65 50.79 6.52
CA THR A 947 -39.57 50.13 7.46
C THR A 947 -41.00 50.49 7.08
N GLY A 948 -41.87 49.48 6.95
CA GLY A 948 -43.18 49.65 6.32
C GLY A 948 -44.23 50.41 7.14
N GLN A 949 -45.35 50.71 6.46
CA GLN A 949 -46.63 51.02 7.09
C GLN A 949 -47.78 50.39 6.28
N THR A 950 -48.98 50.43 6.84
CA THR A 950 -50.13 49.61 6.47
C THR A 950 -51.11 50.29 5.51
N SER A 951 -52.13 49.51 5.12
CA SER A 951 -53.44 49.92 4.57
C SER A 951 -53.56 50.24 3.06
N SER A 952 -54.50 49.50 2.47
CA SER A 952 -55.49 49.91 1.47
C SER A 952 -55.41 51.35 0.92
N GLU A 953 -55.27 51.49 -0.40
CA GLU A 953 -56.43 51.89 -1.22
C GLU A 953 -56.22 51.64 -2.73
N ARG A 954 -57.28 51.83 -3.52
CA ARG A 954 -57.31 51.62 -4.98
C ARG A 954 -57.91 52.84 -5.67
N PRO A 955 -57.17 53.49 -6.58
CA PRO A 955 -57.78 54.16 -7.73
C PRO A 955 -57.31 53.55 -9.07
N LYS A 956 -57.75 54.16 -10.18
CA LYS A 956 -57.66 53.64 -11.55
C LYS A 956 -56.82 54.55 -12.47
N SER A 957 -56.55 54.02 -13.66
CA SER A 957 -56.43 54.72 -14.96
C SER A 957 -55.04 55.17 -15.44
N ALA A 958 -54.96 55.30 -16.77
CA ALA A 958 -53.81 55.61 -17.62
C ALA A 958 -52.65 54.57 -17.63
N SER A 959 -51.95 54.28 -18.75
CA SER A 959 -52.32 53.97 -20.16
C SER A 959 -51.02 53.91 -21.00
N VAL A 960 -51.02 53.18 -22.13
CA VAL A 960 -49.95 53.18 -23.18
C VAL A 960 -48.67 52.40 -22.79
N PRO A 961 -48.04 51.58 -23.69
CA PRO A 961 -48.59 50.76 -24.78
C PRO A 961 -48.23 49.26 -24.66
N GLN A 962 -48.68 48.43 -25.60
CA GLN A 962 -48.19 47.04 -25.74
C GLN A 962 -46.80 46.97 -26.40
N PRO A 963 -45.98 45.99 -26.00
CA PRO A 963 -45.10 45.27 -26.91
C PRO A 963 -45.61 43.83 -27.17
N VAL A 964 -45.59 43.47 -28.46
CA VAL A 964 -45.66 42.15 -29.13
C VAL A 964 -45.69 40.88 -28.24
N PRO A 965 -46.62 39.92 -28.48
CA PRO A 965 -46.60 38.63 -27.80
C PRO A 965 -45.37 37.78 -28.19
N VAL A 966 -44.52 37.48 -27.20
CA VAL A 966 -43.44 36.50 -27.32
C VAL A 966 -43.97 35.12 -26.85
N PRO A 967 -43.68 34.00 -27.55
CA PRO A 967 -44.19 32.69 -27.17
C PRO A 967 -43.79 32.22 -25.77
N ASP A 968 -44.64 31.38 -25.18
CA ASP A 968 -44.52 30.87 -23.81
C ASP A 968 -43.31 29.93 -23.66
N LEU A 969 -42.24 30.41 -23.02
CA LEU A 969 -41.00 29.68 -22.77
C LEU A 969 -40.87 29.25 -21.30
N SER A 970 -41.83 28.45 -20.85
CA SER A 970 -41.91 27.86 -19.52
C SER A 970 -40.69 27.06 -19.00
N PRO A 971 -39.72 26.55 -19.81
CA PRO A 971 -38.54 25.87 -19.27
C PRO A 971 -37.58 26.75 -18.44
N TYR A 972 -37.51 28.06 -18.71
CA TYR A 972 -36.45 28.92 -18.13
C TYR A 972 -36.63 29.23 -16.64
N GLY A 973 -37.85 29.11 -16.10
CA GLY A 973 -38.10 29.34 -14.67
C GLY A 973 -37.38 28.33 -13.76
N VAL A 974 -37.31 27.07 -14.17
CA VAL A 974 -36.63 26.00 -13.41
C VAL A 974 -35.12 26.22 -13.40
N TYR A 975 -34.54 26.54 -14.56
CA TYR A 975 -33.10 26.77 -14.70
C TYR A 975 -32.61 27.96 -13.86
N ASN A 976 -33.36 29.07 -13.85
CA ASN A 976 -33.01 30.24 -13.04
C ASN A 976 -33.09 29.96 -11.53
N ASN A 977 -34.02 29.12 -11.09
CA ASN A 977 -34.10 28.69 -9.68
C ASN A 977 -32.91 27.78 -9.30
N GLU A 978 -32.53 26.81 -10.14
CA GLU A 978 -31.32 26.00 -9.94
C GLU A 978 -30.05 26.87 -9.87
N VAL A 979 -29.92 27.86 -10.76
CA VAL A 979 -28.78 28.79 -10.77
C VAL A 979 -28.74 29.65 -9.51
N LEU A 980 -29.89 30.16 -9.04
CA LEU A 980 -29.98 30.91 -7.79
C LEU A 980 -29.64 30.07 -6.56
N GLU A 981 -30.11 28.82 -6.50
CA GLU A 981 -29.82 27.91 -5.38
C GLU A 981 -28.33 27.51 -5.34
N ARG A 982 -27.72 27.25 -6.51
CA ARG A 982 -26.26 27.03 -6.62
C ARG A 982 -25.46 28.27 -6.17
N LEU A 983 -25.90 29.47 -6.54
CA LEU A 983 -25.29 30.74 -6.10
C LEU A 983 -25.39 30.94 -4.58
N ASP A 984 -26.48 30.50 -3.95
CA ASP A 984 -26.62 30.58 -2.50
C ASP A 984 -25.80 29.51 -1.77
N GLN A 985 -25.75 28.27 -2.29
CA GLN A 985 -24.82 27.25 -1.80
C GLN A 985 -23.36 27.73 -1.87
N GLU A 986 -22.95 28.39 -2.97
CA GLU A 986 -21.62 28.94 -3.10
C GLU A 986 -21.35 30.06 -2.09
N LYS A 987 -22.29 30.99 -1.87
CA LYS A 987 -22.18 32.02 -0.81
C LYS A 987 -21.99 31.40 0.58
N ARG A 988 -22.81 30.39 0.95
CA ARG A 988 -22.68 29.67 2.23
C ARG A 988 -21.30 29.03 2.38
N LEU A 989 -20.76 28.46 1.29
CA LEU A 989 -19.44 27.83 1.27
C LEU A 989 -18.30 28.86 1.35
N GLN A 990 -18.42 30.00 0.67
CA GLN A 990 -17.47 31.11 0.76
C GLN A 990 -17.46 31.73 2.17
N GLU A 991 -18.62 31.90 2.81
CA GLU A 991 -18.69 32.32 4.23
C GLU A 991 -18.01 31.31 5.17
N ALA A 992 -18.28 30.01 5.00
CA ALA A 992 -17.65 28.97 5.81
C ALA A 992 -16.11 28.97 5.63
N MET A 993 -15.63 29.21 4.41
CA MET A 993 -14.21 29.39 4.09
C MET A 993 -13.61 30.64 4.73
N ALA A 994 -14.34 31.77 4.75
CA ALA A 994 -13.93 33.01 5.40
C ALA A 994 -13.81 32.83 6.92
N LYS A 995 -14.86 32.32 7.57
CA LYS A 995 -14.89 31.98 9.02
C LYS A 995 -13.77 31.00 9.40
N ARG A 996 -13.43 30.05 8.52
CA ARG A 996 -12.31 29.11 8.69
C ARG A 996 -10.93 29.76 8.51
N LYS A 997 -10.78 30.75 7.63
CA LYS A 997 -9.55 31.57 7.50
C LYS A 997 -9.33 32.44 8.74
N GLU A 998 -10.38 33.09 9.23
CA GLU A 998 -10.37 33.92 10.43
C GLU A 998 -9.97 33.12 11.69
N TYR A 999 -10.56 31.92 11.87
CA TYR A 999 -10.19 31.03 12.97
C TYR A 999 -8.73 30.56 12.91
N LYS A 1000 -8.17 30.38 11.69
CA LYS A 1000 -6.73 30.09 11.51
C LYS A 1000 -5.85 31.30 11.85
N SER A 1001 -6.17 32.50 11.35
CA SER A 1001 -5.35 33.70 11.57
C SER A 1001 -5.34 34.13 13.04
N SER A 1002 -6.45 33.97 13.75
CA SER A 1002 -6.56 34.17 15.20
C SER A 1002 -5.57 33.27 15.97
N LYS A 1003 -5.57 31.95 15.71
CA LYS A 1003 -4.60 31.02 16.34
C LYS A 1003 -3.14 31.36 16.01
N GLN A 1004 -2.86 31.87 14.81
CA GLN A 1004 -1.49 32.15 14.36
C GLN A 1004 -0.88 33.38 15.04
N ARG A 1005 -1.69 34.37 15.46
CA ARG A 1005 -1.22 35.54 16.22
C ARG A 1005 -0.79 35.24 17.66
N HIS A 1006 -1.18 34.11 18.24
CA HIS A 1006 -0.83 33.72 19.62
C HIS A 1006 0.43 32.84 19.76
N ARG A 1007 1.14 32.52 18.67
CA ARG A 1007 2.35 31.67 18.70
C ARG A 1007 3.69 32.38 18.41
N ARG A 1008 3.71 33.72 18.32
CA ARG A 1008 4.94 34.49 17.97
C ARG A 1008 5.47 35.44 19.06
N ARG A 1009 5.01 35.35 20.31
CA ARG A 1009 5.62 36.03 21.46
C ARG A 1009 5.57 35.14 22.71
N SER A 1010 6.66 34.43 22.95
CA SER A 1010 6.89 33.64 24.17
C SER A 1010 8.38 33.62 24.55
N HIS A 1011 9.02 34.80 24.57
CA HIS A 1011 10.20 34.98 25.42
C HIS A 1011 9.72 35.21 26.84
N SER A 1012 10.26 34.45 27.79
CA SER A 1012 9.86 34.49 29.19
C SER A 1012 10.56 35.65 29.90
N CYS A 1013 9.77 36.59 30.42
CA CYS A 1013 10.19 37.50 31.47
C CYS A 1013 8.96 37.99 32.24
N MET A 1014 8.99 37.87 33.57
CA MET A 1014 8.09 38.49 34.55
C MET A 1014 6.63 38.73 34.11
N LEU A 1015 5.76 37.71 34.25
CA LEU A 1015 4.33 37.95 34.49
C LEU A 1015 4.07 37.94 35.99
N THR A 1016 3.24 38.87 36.46
CA THR A 1016 2.91 39.00 37.88
C THR A 1016 1.90 37.93 38.32
N SER A 1017 1.85 37.64 39.63
CA SER A 1017 0.95 36.63 40.20
C SER A 1017 -0.53 36.92 39.87
N GLU A 1018 -0.91 38.20 39.83
CA GLU A 1018 -2.27 38.65 39.51
C GLU A 1018 -2.65 38.39 38.04
N GLU A 1019 -1.71 38.54 37.10
CA GLU A 1019 -1.93 38.24 35.69
C GLU A 1019 -2.10 36.73 35.44
N VAL A 1020 -1.37 35.90 36.18
CA VAL A 1020 -1.55 34.43 36.17
C VAL A 1020 -2.93 34.07 36.69
N GLN A 1021 -3.33 34.65 37.83
CA GLN A 1021 -4.64 34.40 38.44
C GLN A 1021 -5.78 34.87 37.52
N HIS A 1022 -5.68 36.05 36.92
CA HIS A 1022 -6.68 36.56 35.96
C HIS A 1022 -6.82 35.66 34.73
N ARG A 1023 -5.71 35.10 34.22
CA ARG A 1023 -5.76 34.09 33.13
C ARG A 1023 -6.41 32.78 33.58
N MET A 1024 -6.12 32.31 34.80
CA MET A 1024 -6.78 31.11 35.35
C MET A 1024 -8.29 31.32 35.52
N ASP A 1025 -8.73 32.48 36.00
CA ASP A 1025 -10.16 32.81 36.10
C ASP A 1025 -10.82 33.00 34.74
N GLN A 1026 -10.12 33.55 33.74
CA GLN A 1026 -10.63 33.61 32.37
C GLN A 1026 -10.83 32.21 31.77
N VAL A 1027 -9.89 31.28 32.00
CA VAL A 1027 -10.04 29.87 31.62
C VAL A 1027 -11.19 29.20 32.38
N ARG A 1028 -11.33 29.45 33.69
CA ARG A 1028 -12.42 28.93 34.54
C ARG A 1028 -13.80 29.39 34.04
N ARG A 1029 -13.96 30.67 33.69
CA ARG A 1029 -15.19 31.21 33.09
C ARG A 1029 -15.50 30.58 31.73
N LEU A 1030 -14.49 30.42 30.86
CA LEU A 1030 -14.66 29.76 29.55
C LEU A 1030 -14.95 28.27 29.66
N TYR A 1031 -14.54 27.61 30.75
CA TYR A 1031 -14.89 26.22 31.04
C TYR A 1031 -16.34 26.11 31.54
N SER A 1032 -16.78 26.99 32.46
CA SER A 1032 -18.18 27.08 32.90
C SER A 1032 -19.12 27.26 31.69
N GLN A 1033 -18.86 28.27 30.84
CA GLN A 1033 -19.68 28.54 29.65
C GLN A 1033 -19.73 27.38 28.64
N LYS A 1034 -18.80 26.41 28.69
CA LYS A 1034 -18.89 25.16 27.92
C LYS A 1034 -19.75 24.12 28.60
N LEU A 1035 -19.68 23.98 29.93
CA LEU A 1035 -20.58 23.13 30.70
C LEU A 1035 -22.02 23.62 30.57
N ASP A 1036 -22.27 24.92 30.73
CA ASP A 1036 -23.59 25.54 30.63
C ASP A 1036 -24.24 25.26 29.25
N LYS A 1037 -23.46 25.40 28.18
CA LYS A 1037 -23.89 25.06 26.82
C LYS A 1037 -24.13 23.57 26.62
N LYS A 1038 -23.30 22.69 27.20
CA LYS A 1038 -23.48 21.24 27.12
C LYS A 1038 -24.69 20.75 27.93
N SER A 1039 -25.00 21.37 29.06
CA SER A 1039 -26.24 21.13 29.81
C SER A 1039 -27.48 21.51 28.97
N ALA A 1040 -27.48 22.70 28.36
CA ALA A 1040 -28.57 23.14 27.48
C ALA A 1040 -28.74 22.23 26.25
N GLU A 1041 -27.65 21.76 25.65
CA GLU A 1041 -27.66 20.79 24.54
C GLU A 1041 -28.22 19.43 24.98
N ILE A 1042 -27.83 18.95 26.18
CA ILE A 1042 -28.36 17.72 26.78
C ILE A 1042 -29.87 17.85 27.08
N ASP A 1043 -30.33 18.99 27.58
CA ASP A 1043 -31.74 19.20 27.90
C ASP A 1043 -32.62 19.38 26.64
N HIS A 1044 -32.08 19.98 25.56
CA HIS A 1044 -32.71 19.93 24.23
C HIS A 1044 -32.88 18.50 23.74
N LEU A 1045 -31.81 17.69 23.77
CA LEU A 1045 -31.85 16.29 23.34
C LEU A 1045 -32.83 15.44 24.18
N LYS A 1046 -32.98 15.71 25.48
CA LYS A 1046 -34.03 15.09 26.32
C LYS A 1046 -35.44 15.49 25.89
N GLN A 1047 -35.66 16.74 25.47
CA GLN A 1047 -36.96 17.21 25.00
C GLN A 1047 -37.33 16.63 23.62
N GLU A 1048 -36.34 16.54 22.73
CA GLU A 1048 -36.45 15.91 21.41
C GLU A 1048 -36.75 14.40 21.53
N LEU A 1049 -36.04 13.69 22.43
CA LEU A 1049 -36.32 12.28 22.75
C LEU A 1049 -37.76 12.07 23.27
N LYS A 1050 -38.24 12.93 24.17
CA LYS A 1050 -39.63 12.89 24.67
C LYS A 1050 -40.66 13.12 23.58
N SER A 1051 -40.37 14.04 22.66
CA SER A 1051 -41.26 14.33 21.52
C SER A 1051 -41.36 13.12 20.59
N SER A 1052 -40.22 12.51 20.26
CA SER A 1052 -40.19 11.27 19.46
C SER A 1052 -40.86 10.08 20.18
N GLN A 1053 -40.75 9.98 21.52
CA GLN A 1053 -41.49 8.97 22.28
C GLN A 1053 -43.02 9.18 22.17
N GLN A 1054 -43.50 10.42 22.30
CA GLN A 1054 -44.93 10.73 22.15
C GLN A 1054 -45.44 10.50 20.71
N GLU A 1055 -44.62 10.77 19.69
CA GLU A 1055 -44.95 10.43 18.30
C GLU A 1055 -45.05 8.93 18.08
N ASN A 1056 -44.13 8.14 18.65
CA ASN A 1056 -44.17 6.68 18.59
C ASN A 1056 -45.37 6.09 19.36
N GLU A 1057 -45.74 6.64 20.52
CA GLU A 1057 -46.95 6.25 21.26
C GLU A 1057 -48.23 6.62 20.47
N SER A 1058 -48.25 7.78 19.82
CA SER A 1058 -49.33 8.20 18.92
C SER A 1058 -49.44 7.28 17.70
N PHE A 1059 -48.31 6.88 17.10
CA PHE A 1059 -48.27 5.95 15.97
C PHE A 1059 -48.71 4.55 16.38
N ALA A 1060 -48.22 4.02 17.51
CA ALA A 1060 -48.65 2.74 18.06
C ALA A 1060 -50.16 2.73 18.34
N SER A 1061 -50.70 3.84 18.87
CA SER A 1061 -52.15 4.02 19.09
C SER A 1061 -52.94 4.03 17.77
N LYS A 1062 -52.47 4.73 16.74
CA LYS A 1062 -53.07 4.71 15.39
C LYS A 1062 -53.04 3.30 14.77
N MET A 1063 -51.92 2.59 14.87
CA MET A 1063 -51.79 1.21 14.40
C MET A 1063 -52.71 0.24 15.16
N LYS A 1064 -52.94 0.46 16.46
CA LYS A 1064 -53.89 -0.32 17.26
C LYS A 1064 -55.35 -0.07 16.84
N ILE A 1065 -55.69 1.15 16.44
CA ILE A 1065 -57.00 1.49 15.86
C ILE A 1065 -57.16 0.87 14.46
N LEU A 1066 -56.12 0.90 13.63
CA LEU A 1066 -56.13 0.32 12.28
C LEU A 1066 -56.17 -1.22 12.25
N ARG A 1067 -55.79 -1.89 13.34
CA ARG A 1067 -55.98 -3.35 13.53
C ARG A 1067 -57.30 -3.72 14.22
N GLY A 1068 -58.12 -2.73 14.59
CA GLY A 1068 -59.44 -2.90 15.21
C GLY A 1068 -60.60 -2.48 14.30
N LYS A 1069 -60.32 -2.34 13.00
CA LYS A 1069 -61.26 -2.07 11.90
C LYS A 1069 -61.05 -3.10 10.80
#